data_AF-A0AA37WK72-F1
#
_entry.id   AF-A0AA37WK72-F1
#
_cell.length_a   1.000
_cell.length_b   1.000
_cell.length_c   1.000
_cell.angle_alpha   90.00
_cell.angle_beta   90.00
_cell.angle_gamma   90.00
#
_symmetry.space_group_name_H-M   'P 1'
#
loop_
_entity.id
_entity.type
_entity.pdbx_description
1 polymer ?
#
loop_
_entity_poly.entity_id
_entity_poly.type
_entity_poly.pdbx_seq_one_letter_code
_entity_poly.pdbx_strand_id
1 'polypeptide(L)'
;MTQNIAATNDRPQTPWKIVLIKIQPKMTPDLSPYREIIHSLAPLVNHAEFNKAFKRRTQNIASDLSFLIKMEVKRLAKPCIRSIDLRTKVNDECRLFNYQGIPHYLHVNGIFEFEKLVKRYGEYTFGVYEGVINFSEEEKRRMDLVKTQSVVVQDTELQIPDDKFVTPCQELLNFPIRKEERLNYVVAIEVFFTDNTSAHASTLDISVHGLKIRFKDPEALEKISVAAPIHVVFRGLDRSTGIARDSIEYQILGVSGRNAKTCVHLLRPNTSPNEQFTDFVLELIKLQKRRYKVNLDNVEMALSSKVYEQSFANTIPGLPVFIEKTEEGKLHAAYASTNSCSKRILDYWLDENHHQMLGYLLNENRLRQLTSDSAAYPQTTVYCFHHIADDKIYFYSASTEELLEQPKLAETFLSYGARRVSWRVYHLAYSDVNPSDAYVPSSVPDGINRDIDKLNKRLSPRLQGRLKSLTGMLTVTDITNSNAQEVYQRRKLDKSNIRLLKYFGHARNKPPKPVETYRHKQKELRRQTRYILRTPVIVKTNNGAIHGFTEDFSVSGLRLELDQEFHQRMNSKVQISFPKLQEITQNFELKNVQYRVKHINTDKQVLHLQAVSDDETGVAEQFFSQLISNNTDKLQALEQEERLPGMGIALRNLHGKSSPQACIYVEKQQNGFMPAMATINQMRASWLKFLHHNANLVSFNLSWLYQDDMQSTAFIRQSIKMMSLDPKPITSEIYVSFDPKQKRKDNQVYAKWQYQLSTHRAKRAFVKAATESGQFFAFSVTFNKALRPDMERLEQELLYLSQHAIHKATYFEERMWDIAATIFLTDITQEVLYRYRLPQQDAVD
;
A
#
# COMPACT_ATOMS: atom_id res chain seq x y z
N MET A 1 -8.20 -70.84 -48.96
CA MET A 1 -7.92 -70.72 -50.40
C MET A 1 -9.00 -69.84 -51.01
N THR A 2 -8.60 -68.76 -51.69
CA THR A 2 -9.25 -68.09 -52.86
C THR A 2 -10.77 -67.93 -52.89
N GLN A 3 -11.41 -66.85 -53.34
CA GLN A 3 -11.15 -65.46 -53.75
C GLN A 3 -12.52 -65.01 -54.32
N ASN A 4 -12.82 -63.71 -54.24
CA ASN A 4 -13.93 -62.94 -54.85
C ASN A 4 -14.66 -63.52 -56.09
N ILE A 5 -15.96 -63.17 -56.22
CA ILE A 5 -16.53 -62.35 -57.32
C ILE A 5 -17.95 -61.89 -56.92
N ALA A 6 -18.25 -60.64 -57.25
CA ALA A 6 -19.54 -59.98 -57.10
C ALA A 6 -20.38 -60.11 -58.39
N ALA A 7 -21.70 -60.20 -58.29
CA ALA A 7 -22.65 -59.65 -59.26
C ALA A 7 -24.12 -59.74 -58.78
N THR A 8 -24.74 -58.56 -58.65
CA THR A 8 -26.09 -58.13 -59.10
C THR A 8 -27.35 -59.00 -58.84
N ASN A 9 -28.35 -58.40 -58.20
CA ASN A 9 -29.77 -58.57 -58.55
C ASN A 9 -30.59 -57.37 -58.04
N ASP A 10 -31.38 -56.74 -58.93
CA ASP A 10 -32.30 -55.65 -58.59
C ASP A 10 -33.74 -56.08 -58.97
N ARG A 11 -34.59 -56.17 -57.93
CA ARG A 11 -36.04 -55.87 -57.87
C ARG A 11 -37.08 -56.84 -58.49
N PRO A 12 -38.37 -56.70 -58.10
CA PRO A 12 -38.96 -56.21 -56.83
C PRO A 12 -40.14 -57.08 -56.32
N GLN A 13 -40.53 -56.94 -55.04
CA GLN A 13 -41.87 -56.43 -54.66
C GLN A 13 -42.09 -56.46 -53.12
N THR A 14 -42.05 -55.23 -52.59
CA THR A 14 -42.77 -54.59 -51.47
C THR A 14 -44.19 -55.10 -51.17
N PRO A 15 -44.86 -54.70 -50.04
CA PRO A 15 -44.60 -53.51 -49.22
C PRO A 15 -44.64 -53.72 -47.69
N TRP A 16 -44.05 -52.81 -46.92
CA TRP A 16 -44.67 -52.00 -45.85
C TRP A 16 -43.62 -50.96 -45.40
N LYS A 17 -43.92 -49.68 -45.65
CA LYS A 17 -43.08 -48.53 -45.29
C LYS A 17 -43.17 -48.29 -43.78
N ILE A 18 -42.05 -48.40 -43.08
CA ILE A 18 -41.80 -47.65 -41.83
C ILE A 18 -40.59 -46.76 -42.11
N VAL A 19 -40.82 -45.46 -41.92
CA VAL A 19 -39.87 -44.38 -42.20
C VAL A 19 -38.70 -44.47 -41.21
N LEU A 20 -37.52 -44.88 -41.68
CA LEU A 20 -36.26 -44.64 -40.98
C LEU A 20 -35.87 -43.18 -41.16
N ILE A 21 -36.20 -42.37 -40.15
CA ILE A 21 -35.72 -41.00 -40.00
C ILE A 21 -34.19 -41.05 -39.86
N LYS A 22 -33.49 -40.40 -40.78
CA LYS A 22 -32.06 -40.05 -40.62
C LYS A 22 -31.90 -39.21 -39.35
N ILE A 23 -31.38 -39.78 -38.28
CA ILE A 23 -30.84 -39.00 -37.17
C ILE A 23 -29.46 -38.52 -37.61
N GLN A 24 -29.39 -37.27 -38.07
CA GLN A 24 -28.13 -36.55 -38.17
C GLN A 24 -27.47 -36.48 -36.79
N PRO A 25 -26.12 -36.58 -36.68
CA PRO A 25 -25.45 -36.36 -35.41
C PRO A 25 -25.77 -34.93 -34.94
N LYS A 26 -26.41 -34.80 -33.77
CA LYS A 26 -26.62 -33.51 -33.12
C LYS A 26 -25.25 -32.83 -32.97
N MET A 27 -25.08 -31.68 -33.62
CA MET A 27 -23.95 -30.79 -33.39
C MET A 27 -23.80 -30.56 -31.88
N THR A 28 -22.61 -30.81 -31.34
CA THR A 28 -22.23 -30.36 -30.00
C THR A 28 -22.38 -28.82 -29.96
N PRO A 29 -23.15 -28.26 -29.02
CA PRO A 29 -23.31 -26.82 -28.93
C PRO A 29 -21.98 -26.16 -28.57
N ASP A 30 -21.72 -25.00 -29.18
CA ASP A 30 -20.52 -24.21 -28.91
C ASP A 30 -20.51 -23.69 -27.47
N LEU A 31 -19.52 -24.12 -26.69
CA LEU A 31 -19.35 -23.73 -25.28
C LEU A 31 -18.49 -22.46 -25.12
N SER A 32 -18.00 -21.86 -26.21
CA SER A 32 -17.17 -20.65 -26.21
C SER A 32 -17.76 -19.49 -25.40
N PRO A 33 -19.08 -19.20 -25.43
CA PRO A 33 -19.68 -18.13 -24.61
C PRO A 33 -19.59 -18.36 -23.09
N TYR A 34 -19.36 -19.60 -22.66
CA TYR A 34 -19.31 -20.01 -21.26
C TYR A 34 -17.88 -20.27 -20.76
N ARG A 35 -16.86 -19.96 -21.59
CA ARG A 35 -15.45 -20.22 -21.30
C ARG A 35 -14.99 -19.66 -19.95
N GLU A 36 -15.45 -18.46 -19.58
CA GLU A 36 -15.14 -17.85 -18.29
C GLU A 36 -15.78 -18.59 -17.10
N ILE A 37 -17.03 -19.05 -17.26
CA ILE A 37 -17.73 -19.85 -16.25
C ILE A 37 -17.03 -21.20 -16.09
N ILE A 38 -16.63 -21.82 -17.20
CA ILE A 38 -15.93 -23.10 -17.22
C ILE A 38 -14.57 -23.00 -16.52
N HIS A 39 -13.71 -22.05 -16.90
CA HIS A 39 -12.38 -21.90 -16.30
C HIS A 39 -12.40 -21.41 -14.85
N SER A 40 -13.47 -20.72 -14.41
CA SER A 40 -13.61 -20.31 -13.01
C SER A 40 -14.11 -21.43 -12.11
N LEU A 41 -14.90 -22.37 -12.63
CA LEU A 41 -15.46 -23.51 -11.86
C LEU A 41 -14.57 -24.76 -11.90
N ALA A 42 -13.79 -24.98 -12.96
CA ALA A 42 -12.93 -26.16 -13.11
C ALA A 42 -11.93 -26.37 -11.95
N PRO A 43 -11.27 -25.34 -11.41
CA PRO A 43 -10.37 -25.51 -10.26
C PRO A 43 -11.09 -25.85 -8.95
N LEU A 44 -12.41 -25.58 -8.87
CA LEU A 44 -13.21 -25.75 -7.66
C LEU A 44 -13.88 -27.13 -7.59
N VAL A 45 -13.70 -28.01 -8.58
CA VAL A 45 -14.43 -29.30 -8.68
C VAL A 45 -14.24 -30.19 -7.44
N ASN A 46 -13.06 -30.15 -6.83
CA ASN A 46 -12.72 -30.95 -5.64
C ASN A 46 -13.09 -30.25 -4.31
N HIS A 47 -13.64 -29.03 -4.35
CA HIS A 47 -14.09 -28.31 -3.14
C HIS A 47 -15.52 -28.72 -2.74
N ALA A 48 -15.78 -28.80 -1.44
CA ALA A 48 -17.09 -29.15 -0.88
C ALA A 48 -18.24 -28.23 -1.36
N GLU A 49 -17.92 -26.99 -1.76
CA GLU A 49 -18.89 -26.01 -2.22
C GLU A 49 -19.19 -26.06 -3.73
N PHE A 50 -18.51 -26.92 -4.50
CA PHE A 50 -18.62 -26.97 -5.97
C PHE A 50 -20.07 -27.02 -6.45
N ASN A 51 -20.88 -27.92 -5.91
CA ASN A 51 -22.27 -28.11 -6.35
C ASN A 51 -23.13 -26.87 -6.08
N LYS A 52 -22.85 -26.11 -5.00
CA LYS A 52 -23.55 -24.85 -4.68
C LYS A 52 -23.10 -23.73 -5.62
N ALA A 53 -21.78 -23.59 -5.84
CA ALA A 53 -21.20 -22.59 -6.73
C ALA A 53 -21.61 -22.82 -8.20
N PHE A 54 -21.65 -24.07 -8.64
CA PHE A 54 -22.10 -24.48 -9.97
C PHE A 54 -23.56 -24.08 -10.19
N LYS A 55 -24.47 -24.51 -9.29
CA LYS A 55 -25.89 -24.15 -9.38
C LYS A 55 -26.10 -22.63 -9.44
N ARG A 56 -25.41 -21.87 -8.58
CA ARG A 56 -25.51 -20.39 -8.56
C ARG A 56 -25.08 -19.76 -9.89
N ARG A 57 -24.00 -20.23 -10.50
CA ARG A 57 -23.46 -19.65 -11.75
C ARG A 57 -24.16 -20.14 -13.02
N THR A 58 -24.90 -21.24 -12.95
CA THR A 58 -25.66 -21.78 -14.09
C THR A 58 -27.18 -21.62 -13.96
N GLN A 59 -27.68 -20.80 -13.03
CA GLN A 59 -29.11 -20.61 -12.76
C GLN A 59 -29.93 -20.20 -14.00
N ASN A 60 -29.33 -19.39 -14.87
CA ASN A 60 -29.98 -18.85 -16.07
C ASN A 60 -29.62 -19.62 -17.35
N ILE A 61 -29.03 -20.82 -17.23
CA ILE A 61 -28.59 -21.64 -18.37
C ILE A 61 -29.56 -22.82 -18.52
N ALA A 62 -30.01 -23.08 -19.74
CA ALA A 62 -30.87 -24.22 -20.05
C ALA A 62 -30.25 -25.54 -19.53
N SER A 63 -31.09 -26.46 -19.02
CA SER A 63 -30.66 -27.70 -18.35
C SER A 63 -29.64 -28.51 -19.17
N ASP A 64 -29.89 -28.68 -20.47
CA ASP A 64 -29.02 -29.45 -21.37
C ASP A 64 -27.64 -28.81 -21.54
N LEU A 65 -27.59 -27.48 -21.64
CA LEU A 65 -26.36 -26.72 -21.79
C LEU A 65 -25.58 -26.61 -20.47
N SER A 66 -26.30 -26.48 -19.35
CA SER A 66 -25.73 -26.55 -18.00
C SER A 66 -25.08 -27.91 -17.76
N PHE A 67 -25.69 -29.01 -18.23
CA PHE A 67 -25.09 -30.34 -18.17
C PHE A 67 -23.77 -30.42 -18.96
N LEU A 68 -23.73 -29.88 -20.18
CA LEU A 68 -22.51 -29.84 -21.01
C LEU A 68 -21.39 -28.99 -20.38
N ILE A 69 -21.73 -27.83 -19.80
CA ILE A 69 -20.79 -27.01 -19.03
C ILE A 69 -20.24 -27.80 -17.83
N LYS A 70 -21.09 -28.56 -17.12
CA LYS A 70 -20.67 -29.40 -16.00
C LYS A 70 -19.70 -30.49 -16.44
N MET A 71 -19.96 -31.11 -17.59
CA MET A 71 -19.09 -32.12 -18.18
C MET A 71 -17.73 -31.54 -18.55
N GLU A 72 -17.70 -30.35 -19.14
CA GLU A 72 -16.45 -29.69 -19.54
C GLU A 72 -15.62 -29.21 -18.34
N VAL A 73 -16.27 -28.65 -17.33
CA VAL A 73 -15.67 -28.29 -16.03
C VAL A 73 -15.02 -29.52 -15.38
N LYS A 74 -15.73 -30.66 -15.36
CA LYS A 74 -15.18 -31.92 -14.82
C LYS A 74 -14.06 -32.47 -15.68
N ARG A 75 -14.10 -32.30 -17.01
CA ARG A 75 -13.03 -32.73 -17.92
C ARG A 75 -11.73 -31.99 -17.62
N LEU A 76 -11.79 -30.65 -17.50
CA LEU A 76 -10.64 -29.81 -17.19
C LEU A 76 -10.04 -30.09 -15.82
N ALA A 77 -10.86 -30.51 -14.85
CA ALA A 77 -10.41 -30.89 -13.52
C ALA A 77 -9.78 -32.30 -13.42
N LYS A 78 -9.86 -33.14 -14.47
CA LYS A 78 -9.25 -34.47 -14.43
C LYS A 78 -7.72 -34.37 -14.40
N PRO A 79 -7.03 -35.21 -13.61
CA PRO A 79 -5.58 -35.33 -13.66
C PRO A 79 -5.07 -35.57 -15.09
N CYS A 80 -3.99 -34.90 -15.46
CA CYS A 80 -3.33 -35.04 -16.75
C CYS A 80 -2.00 -35.75 -16.57
N ILE A 81 -1.64 -36.60 -17.54
CA ILE A 81 -0.35 -37.30 -17.59
C ILE A 81 0.47 -36.94 -18.83
N ARG A 82 0.01 -35.95 -19.62
CA ARG A 82 0.66 -35.57 -20.88
C ARG A 82 1.87 -34.67 -20.60
N SER A 83 2.99 -34.91 -21.27
CA SER A 83 4.10 -33.96 -21.29
C SER A 83 3.73 -32.72 -22.12
N ILE A 84 4.30 -31.57 -21.76
CA ILE A 84 4.16 -30.33 -22.52
C ILE A 84 5.52 -30.05 -23.16
N ASP A 85 5.54 -29.83 -24.46
CA ASP A 85 6.75 -29.46 -25.20
C ASP A 85 6.49 -28.19 -26.00
N LEU A 86 7.07 -27.08 -25.54
CA LEU A 86 6.92 -25.77 -26.17
C LEU A 86 8.01 -25.46 -27.19
N ARG A 87 9.01 -26.33 -27.40
CA ARG A 87 10.13 -26.08 -28.33
C ARG A 87 9.69 -25.83 -29.77
N THR A 88 8.53 -26.36 -30.16
CA THR A 88 7.94 -26.16 -31.49
C THR A 88 6.96 -24.99 -31.55
N LYS A 89 6.59 -24.40 -30.39
CA LYS A 89 5.56 -23.36 -30.24
C LYS A 89 6.12 -21.98 -29.90
N VAL A 90 7.29 -21.89 -29.27
CA VAL A 90 7.93 -20.62 -28.91
C VAL A 90 9.34 -20.52 -29.47
N ASN A 91 9.83 -19.29 -29.66
CA ASN A 91 11.21 -19.04 -30.13
C ASN A 91 12.24 -19.01 -28.99
N ASP A 92 11.79 -18.92 -27.74
CA ASP A 92 12.66 -18.84 -26.56
C ASP A 92 13.21 -20.22 -26.14
N GLU A 93 14.39 -20.23 -25.51
CA GLU A 93 15.01 -21.46 -25.02
C GLU A 93 14.13 -22.18 -23.99
N CYS A 94 13.70 -23.40 -24.33
CA CYS A 94 12.96 -24.28 -23.43
C CYS A 94 13.92 -25.21 -22.69
N ARG A 95 13.73 -25.32 -21.36
CA ARG A 95 14.48 -26.23 -20.50
C ARG A 95 13.61 -27.40 -20.04
N LEU A 96 14.25 -28.50 -19.67
CA LEU A 96 13.58 -29.65 -19.07
C LEU A 96 13.11 -29.29 -17.64
N PHE A 97 11.81 -29.45 -17.40
CA PHE A 97 11.12 -29.20 -16.14
C PHE A 97 10.36 -30.47 -15.74
N ASN A 98 10.79 -31.12 -14.67
CA ASN A 98 10.15 -32.34 -14.17
C ASN A 98 9.12 -31.99 -13.08
N TYR A 99 7.88 -32.39 -13.27
CA TYR A 99 6.81 -32.23 -12.28
C TYR A 99 6.09 -33.57 -12.06
N GLN A 100 6.04 -34.04 -10.81
CA GLN A 100 5.43 -35.33 -10.43
C GLN A 100 5.89 -36.53 -11.29
N GLY A 101 7.15 -36.54 -11.73
CA GLY A 101 7.72 -37.61 -12.56
C GLY A 101 7.44 -37.48 -14.07
N ILE A 102 6.74 -36.44 -14.51
CA ILE A 102 6.48 -36.15 -15.93
C ILE A 102 7.49 -35.09 -16.43
N PRO A 103 8.23 -35.36 -17.52
CA PRO A 103 9.13 -34.39 -18.13
C PRO A 103 8.39 -33.42 -19.05
N HIS A 104 8.55 -32.11 -18.82
CA HIS A 104 8.04 -31.03 -19.67
C HIS A 104 9.21 -30.21 -20.24
N TYR A 105 9.11 -29.77 -21.49
CA TYR A 105 10.05 -28.81 -22.09
C TYR A 105 9.37 -27.43 -22.16
N LEU A 106 9.74 -26.55 -21.23
CA LEU A 106 9.10 -25.25 -21.03
C LEU A 106 10.15 -24.14 -20.97
N HIS A 107 9.88 -23.00 -21.60
CA HIS A 107 10.64 -21.77 -21.39
C HIS A 107 10.22 -21.10 -20.07
N VAL A 108 10.90 -20.03 -19.65
CA VAL A 108 10.72 -19.43 -18.32
C VAL A 108 9.27 -18.99 -18.04
N ASN A 109 8.59 -18.34 -18.99
CA ASN A 109 7.19 -17.92 -18.80
C ASN A 109 6.25 -19.14 -18.77
N GLY A 110 6.50 -20.15 -19.62
CA GLY A 110 5.76 -21.41 -19.60
C GLY A 110 5.82 -22.16 -18.26
N ILE A 111 6.97 -22.12 -17.56
CA ILE A 111 7.11 -22.70 -16.22
C ILE A 111 6.30 -21.89 -15.20
N PHE A 112 6.35 -20.57 -15.27
CA PHE A 112 5.60 -19.71 -14.35
C PHE A 112 4.08 -19.91 -14.49
N GLU A 113 3.58 -19.95 -15.72
CA GLU A 113 2.15 -20.20 -15.97
C GLU A 113 1.76 -21.63 -15.56
N PHE A 114 2.64 -22.62 -15.76
CA PHE A 114 2.44 -23.98 -15.25
C PHE A 114 2.29 -24.00 -13.73
N GLU A 115 3.22 -23.42 -12.98
CA GLU A 115 3.18 -23.40 -11.50
C GLU A 115 1.96 -22.63 -10.96
N LYS A 116 1.62 -21.52 -11.60
CA LYS A 116 0.41 -20.72 -11.28
C LYS A 116 -0.86 -21.54 -11.47
N LEU A 117 -0.99 -22.24 -12.59
CA LEU A 117 -2.17 -23.06 -12.89
C LEU A 117 -2.24 -24.30 -11.99
N VAL A 118 -1.12 -24.99 -11.73
CA VAL A 118 -1.07 -26.09 -10.76
C VAL A 118 -1.53 -25.61 -9.38
N LYS A 119 -1.04 -24.46 -8.90
CA LYS A 119 -1.47 -23.90 -7.61
C LYS A 119 -2.97 -23.59 -7.58
N ARG A 120 -3.53 -23.20 -8.73
CA ARG A 120 -4.96 -22.90 -8.87
C ARG A 120 -5.83 -24.17 -8.86
N TYR A 121 -5.41 -25.23 -9.56
CA TYR A 121 -6.15 -26.49 -9.67
C TYR A 121 -5.85 -27.48 -8.52
N GLY A 122 -4.79 -27.24 -7.75
CA GLY A 122 -4.31 -28.12 -6.67
C GLY A 122 -3.40 -29.25 -7.14
N GLU A 123 -3.51 -29.68 -8.39
CA GLU A 123 -2.72 -30.75 -9.02
C GLU A 123 -2.54 -30.51 -10.53
N TYR A 124 -1.78 -31.38 -11.21
CA TYR A 124 -1.62 -31.30 -12.66
C TYR A 124 -2.83 -31.89 -13.40
N THR A 125 -3.64 -31.03 -14.02
CA THR A 125 -4.91 -31.39 -14.69
C THR A 125 -4.91 -31.03 -16.17
N PHE A 126 -5.94 -31.47 -16.91
CA PHE A 126 -6.15 -31.04 -18.30
C PHE A 126 -6.29 -29.52 -18.43
N GLY A 127 -6.86 -28.85 -17.41
CA GLY A 127 -6.92 -27.40 -17.35
C GLY A 127 -5.56 -26.71 -17.23
N VAL A 128 -4.59 -27.34 -16.55
CA VAL A 128 -3.19 -26.87 -16.53
C VAL A 128 -2.54 -27.09 -17.89
N TYR A 129 -2.65 -28.30 -18.45
CA TYR A 129 -2.08 -28.64 -19.77
C TYR A 129 -2.56 -27.70 -20.88
N GLU A 130 -3.88 -27.53 -21.02
CA GLU A 130 -4.47 -26.67 -22.04
C GLU A 130 -4.21 -25.19 -21.78
N GLY A 131 -4.16 -24.78 -20.50
CA GLY A 131 -3.84 -23.41 -20.12
C GLY A 131 -2.43 -22.99 -20.56
N VAL A 132 -1.43 -23.83 -20.31
CA VAL A 132 -0.03 -23.57 -20.70
C VAL A 132 0.13 -23.56 -22.23
N ILE A 133 -0.57 -24.45 -22.94
CA ILE A 133 -0.54 -24.46 -24.41
C ILE A 133 -1.19 -23.19 -24.97
N ASN A 134 -2.37 -22.81 -24.50
CA ASN A 134 -3.06 -21.62 -24.96
C ASN A 134 -2.25 -20.35 -24.69
N PHE A 135 -1.62 -20.27 -23.52
CA PHE A 135 -0.69 -19.20 -23.16
C PHE A 135 0.44 -19.07 -24.20
N SER A 136 1.08 -20.18 -24.57
CA SER A 136 2.15 -20.16 -25.58
C SER A 136 1.68 -19.75 -26.98
N GLU A 137 0.43 -20.08 -27.34
CA GLU A 137 -0.15 -19.71 -28.64
C GLU A 137 -0.56 -18.22 -28.71
N GLU A 138 -1.02 -17.66 -27.60
CA GLU A 138 -1.29 -16.22 -27.46
C GLU A 138 0.01 -15.40 -27.48
N GLU A 139 1.05 -15.90 -26.81
CA GLU A 139 2.38 -15.29 -26.82
C GLU A 139 2.96 -15.22 -28.24
N LYS A 140 2.85 -16.32 -29.01
CA LYS A 140 3.26 -16.38 -30.42
C LYS A 140 2.48 -15.38 -31.28
N ARG A 141 1.14 -15.34 -31.16
CA ARG A 141 0.29 -14.40 -31.91
C ARG A 141 0.65 -12.94 -31.61
N ARG A 142 0.94 -12.60 -30.35
CA ARG A 142 1.35 -11.25 -29.96
C ARG A 142 2.67 -10.83 -30.62
N MET A 143 3.64 -11.74 -30.69
CA MET A 143 4.92 -11.45 -31.36
C MET A 143 4.77 -11.28 -32.88
N ASP A 144 3.90 -12.08 -33.51
CA ASP A 144 3.62 -11.96 -34.96
C ASP A 144 2.91 -10.64 -35.31
N LEU A 145 2.01 -10.16 -34.44
CA LEU A 145 1.36 -8.84 -34.57
C LEU A 145 2.35 -7.68 -34.46
N VAL A 146 3.34 -7.77 -33.57
CA VAL A 146 4.39 -6.75 -33.39
C VAL A 146 5.32 -6.68 -34.60
N LYS A 147 5.63 -7.81 -35.25
CA LYS A 147 6.46 -7.84 -36.46
C LYS A 147 5.78 -7.23 -37.69
N THR A 148 4.45 -7.12 -37.69
CA THR A 148 3.67 -6.66 -38.86
C THR A 148 3.39 -5.14 -38.82
N GLN A 149 3.62 -4.46 -37.69
CA GLN A 149 3.35 -3.01 -37.52
C GLN A 149 4.60 -2.11 -37.57
N SER A 150 5.78 -2.64 -37.90
CA SER A 150 7.02 -1.87 -37.97
C SER A 150 7.49 -1.66 -39.41
N VAL A 151 6.77 -0.85 -40.19
CA VAL A 151 7.33 -0.23 -41.41
C VAL A 151 6.89 1.24 -41.48
N VAL A 152 7.91 2.10 -41.62
CA VAL A 152 7.92 3.57 -41.82
C VAL A 152 7.74 4.45 -40.59
N VAL A 153 8.86 4.91 -39.99
CA VAL A 153 9.30 6.33 -39.99
C VAL A 153 10.83 6.34 -39.85
N GLN A 154 11.50 7.05 -40.77
CA GLN A 154 12.94 7.28 -40.80
C GLN A 154 13.39 8.28 -39.72
N ASP A 155 14.58 8.00 -39.18
CA ASP A 155 15.55 8.87 -38.53
C ASP A 155 15.13 10.32 -38.21
N THR A 156 14.82 10.53 -36.92
CA THR A 156 15.34 11.69 -36.20
C THR A 156 15.60 11.23 -34.77
N GLU A 157 16.86 10.95 -34.46
CA GLU A 157 17.30 10.57 -33.11
C GLU A 157 17.06 11.72 -32.13
N LEU A 158 15.95 11.64 -31.41
CA LEU A 158 15.81 12.16 -30.05
C LEU A 158 15.72 10.96 -29.14
N GLN A 159 16.87 10.52 -28.60
CA GLN A 159 16.89 9.54 -27.52
C GLN A 159 16.22 10.15 -26.28
N ILE A 160 15.02 9.66 -25.99
CA ILE A 160 14.30 9.84 -24.73
C ILE A 160 15.11 9.09 -23.65
N PRO A 161 15.29 9.61 -22.41
CA PRO A 161 15.85 8.83 -21.30
C PRO A 161 15.06 7.53 -21.12
N ASP A 162 15.64 6.49 -20.48
CA ASP A 162 14.93 5.25 -20.17
C ASP A 162 13.61 5.54 -19.41
N ASP A 163 12.48 5.61 -20.14
CA ASP A 163 11.12 5.85 -19.63
C ASP A 163 10.74 4.83 -18.53
N LYS A 164 11.49 3.72 -18.45
CA LYS A 164 11.35 2.64 -17.46
C LYS A 164 11.43 3.11 -16.00
N PHE A 165 12.17 4.18 -15.69
CA PHE A 165 12.35 4.66 -14.31
C PHE A 165 11.60 5.98 -14.02
N VAL A 166 10.80 6.46 -14.96
CA VAL A 166 9.92 7.61 -14.76
C VAL A 166 8.57 7.10 -14.26
N THR A 167 8.19 7.48 -13.06
CA THR A 167 6.95 6.99 -12.43
C THR A 167 5.99 8.14 -12.11
N PRO A 168 4.67 7.95 -12.22
CA PRO A 168 3.71 8.93 -11.72
C PRO A 168 3.93 9.21 -10.23
N CYS A 169 3.62 10.45 -9.82
CA CYS A 169 3.63 10.88 -8.44
C CYS A 169 2.29 11.54 -8.07
N GLN A 170 1.77 11.24 -6.88
CA GLN A 170 0.51 11.81 -6.38
C GLN A 170 0.51 12.06 -4.88
N GLU A 171 -0.42 12.89 -4.42
CA GLU A 171 -0.68 13.09 -2.99
C GLU A 171 -1.48 11.92 -2.40
N LEU A 172 -1.32 11.68 -1.11
CA LEU A 172 -2.09 10.66 -0.40
C LEU A 172 -3.45 11.22 0.04
N LEU A 173 -4.49 10.40 -0.08
CA LEU A 173 -5.87 10.72 0.33
C LEU A 173 -6.44 11.98 -0.33
N ASN A 174 -5.87 12.42 -1.46
CA ASN A 174 -6.38 13.50 -2.27
C ASN A 174 -7.17 12.93 -3.47
N PHE A 175 -8.45 12.68 -3.25
CA PHE A 175 -9.37 12.19 -4.27
C PHE A 175 -10.75 12.85 -4.12
N PRO A 176 -11.51 13.00 -5.22
CA PRO A 176 -12.82 13.63 -5.17
C PRO A 176 -13.82 12.73 -4.45
N ILE A 177 -14.58 13.32 -3.52
CA ILE A 177 -15.71 12.67 -2.85
C ILE A 177 -17.00 13.16 -3.51
N ARG A 178 -17.89 12.23 -3.86
CA ARG A 178 -19.19 12.55 -4.45
C ARG A 178 -20.30 12.34 -3.45
N LYS A 179 -21.30 13.23 -3.50
CA LYS A 179 -22.54 13.13 -2.71
C LYS A 179 -23.59 12.23 -3.36
N GLU A 180 -23.44 11.94 -4.65
CA GLU A 180 -24.49 11.29 -5.46
C GLU A 180 -23.90 10.30 -6.46
N GLU A 181 -24.65 9.24 -6.76
CA GLU A 181 -24.37 8.36 -7.88
C GLU A 181 -24.54 9.11 -9.21
N ARG A 182 -23.68 8.79 -10.18
CA ARG A 182 -23.73 9.34 -11.55
C ARG A 182 -23.91 8.23 -12.56
N LEU A 183 -24.79 8.44 -13.52
CA LEU A 183 -24.98 7.53 -14.64
C LEU A 183 -24.31 8.11 -15.88
N ASN A 184 -23.49 7.31 -16.58
CA ASN A 184 -22.98 7.70 -17.90
C ASN A 184 -24.15 7.61 -18.89
N TYR A 185 -24.77 8.75 -19.14
CA TYR A 185 -26.00 8.86 -19.93
C TYR A 185 -25.81 9.98 -20.94
N VAL A 186 -25.68 9.59 -22.22
CA VAL A 186 -25.38 10.51 -23.32
C VAL A 186 -26.66 10.89 -24.03
N VAL A 187 -27.02 12.17 -23.95
CA VAL A 187 -28.23 12.75 -24.51
C VAL A 187 -27.88 14.08 -25.15
N ALA A 188 -28.51 14.37 -26.29
CA ALA A 188 -28.40 15.67 -26.93
C ALA A 188 -29.07 16.76 -26.09
N ILE A 189 -28.36 17.84 -25.86
CA ILE A 189 -28.85 18.99 -25.09
C ILE A 189 -28.58 20.28 -25.85
N GLU A 190 -29.31 21.32 -25.48
CA GLU A 190 -29.07 22.69 -25.92
C GLU A 190 -28.81 23.54 -24.67
N VAL A 191 -27.71 24.30 -24.70
CA VAL A 191 -27.29 25.17 -23.61
C VAL A 191 -27.54 26.60 -24.05
N PHE A 192 -28.27 27.37 -23.24
CA PHE A 192 -28.53 28.79 -23.42
C PHE A 192 -27.66 29.59 -22.46
N PHE A 193 -26.95 30.58 -23.00
CA PHE A 193 -26.06 31.48 -22.28
C PHE A 193 -26.79 32.77 -21.88
N THR A 194 -26.16 33.58 -21.01
CA THR A 194 -26.72 34.85 -20.52
C THR A 194 -26.87 35.92 -21.61
N ASP A 195 -26.16 35.78 -22.73
CA ASP A 195 -26.24 36.66 -23.91
C ASP A 195 -27.37 36.25 -24.88
N ASN A 196 -28.27 35.35 -24.46
CA ASN A 196 -29.33 34.74 -25.26
C ASN A 196 -28.84 33.94 -26.48
N THR A 197 -27.55 33.64 -26.60
CA THR A 197 -27.07 32.67 -27.58
C THR A 197 -27.24 31.24 -27.07
N SER A 198 -27.31 30.27 -27.99
CA SER A 198 -27.35 28.85 -27.64
C SER A 198 -26.24 28.06 -28.32
N ALA A 199 -25.85 26.95 -27.68
CA ALA A 199 -24.90 25.99 -28.24
C ALA A 199 -25.40 24.57 -28.02
N HIS A 200 -25.21 23.72 -29.03
CA HIS A 200 -25.51 22.31 -28.93
C HIS A 200 -24.41 21.56 -28.20
N ALA A 201 -24.81 20.71 -27.27
CA ALA A 201 -23.92 19.86 -26.51
C ALA A 201 -24.49 18.44 -26.37
N SER A 202 -23.73 17.57 -25.74
CA SER A 202 -24.21 16.27 -25.30
C SER A 202 -23.76 16.02 -23.87
N THR A 203 -24.63 15.39 -23.09
CA THR A 203 -24.27 14.93 -21.75
C THR A 203 -23.27 13.77 -21.85
N LEU A 204 -22.45 13.64 -20.83
CA LEU A 204 -21.51 12.53 -20.64
C LEU A 204 -21.91 11.72 -19.41
N ASP A 205 -22.29 12.42 -18.35
CA ASP A 205 -22.88 11.84 -17.14
C ASP A 205 -23.92 12.79 -16.53
N ILE A 206 -24.81 12.21 -15.73
CA ILE A 206 -25.90 12.91 -15.01
C ILE A 206 -26.02 12.36 -13.58
N SER A 207 -26.22 13.27 -12.61
CA SER A 207 -26.77 13.01 -11.27
C SER A 207 -27.89 14.00 -10.96
N VAL A 208 -28.50 13.87 -9.79
CA VAL A 208 -29.61 14.72 -9.35
C VAL A 208 -29.25 16.20 -9.42
N HIS A 209 -28.05 16.57 -8.96
CA HIS A 209 -27.57 17.97 -8.99
C HIS A 209 -26.40 18.19 -9.95
N GLY A 210 -25.85 17.14 -10.57
CA GLY A 210 -24.64 17.24 -11.37
C GLY A 210 -24.88 16.91 -12.83
N LEU A 211 -24.24 17.66 -13.73
CA LEU A 211 -24.22 17.33 -15.15
C LEU A 211 -22.81 17.51 -15.71
N LYS A 212 -22.34 16.56 -16.51
CA LYS A 212 -21.11 16.73 -17.28
C LYS A 212 -21.44 16.75 -18.76
N ILE A 213 -20.96 17.75 -19.47
CA ILE A 213 -21.34 17.96 -20.88
C ILE A 213 -20.11 18.17 -21.76
N ARG A 214 -20.30 17.97 -23.06
CA ARG A 214 -19.35 18.31 -24.11
C ARG A 214 -20.07 19.10 -25.20
N PHE A 215 -19.57 20.30 -25.51
CA PHE A 215 -20.06 21.07 -26.65
C PHE A 215 -19.68 20.38 -27.97
N LYS A 216 -20.57 20.48 -28.96
CA LYS A 216 -20.27 20.03 -30.32
C LYS A 216 -19.32 20.99 -31.02
N ASP A 217 -19.49 22.28 -30.75
CA ASP A 217 -18.65 23.35 -31.27
C ASP A 217 -17.66 23.82 -30.18
N PRO A 218 -16.33 23.72 -30.41
CA PRO A 218 -15.32 24.19 -29.47
C PRO A 218 -15.39 25.69 -29.17
N GLU A 219 -15.86 26.53 -30.09
CA GLU A 219 -15.94 27.99 -29.89
C GLU A 219 -16.92 28.37 -28.76
N ALA A 220 -17.90 27.52 -28.49
CA ALA A 220 -18.81 27.68 -27.36
C ALA A 220 -18.10 27.67 -25.98
N LEU A 221 -16.87 27.17 -25.90
CA LEU A 221 -16.05 27.21 -24.68
C LEU A 221 -15.53 28.62 -24.35
N GLU A 222 -15.47 29.53 -25.32
CA GLU A 222 -15.05 30.91 -25.07
C GLU A 222 -16.13 31.73 -24.37
N LYS A 223 -17.39 31.26 -24.46
CA LYS A 223 -18.58 31.91 -23.88
C LYS A 223 -18.87 31.50 -22.43
N ILE A 224 -18.09 30.57 -21.87
CA ILE A 224 -18.31 30.08 -20.51
C ILE A 224 -17.34 30.72 -19.51
N SER A 225 -17.87 31.11 -18.36
CA SER A 225 -17.08 31.53 -17.21
C SER A 225 -17.49 30.73 -15.97
N VAL A 226 -16.53 30.49 -15.08
CA VAL A 226 -16.78 29.75 -13.84
C VAL A 226 -17.80 30.51 -12.99
N ALA A 227 -18.72 29.78 -12.36
CA ALA A 227 -19.86 30.27 -11.59
C ALA A 227 -20.93 31.04 -12.40
N ALA A 228 -20.82 31.14 -13.73
CA ALA A 228 -21.89 31.71 -14.54
C ALA A 228 -23.12 30.77 -14.59
N PRO A 229 -24.33 31.34 -14.51
CA PRO A 229 -25.55 30.59 -14.75
C PRO A 229 -25.70 30.28 -16.24
N ILE A 230 -26.13 29.07 -16.53
CA ILE A 230 -26.53 28.62 -17.87
C ILE A 230 -27.86 27.87 -17.76
N HIS A 231 -28.57 27.77 -18.87
CA HIS A 231 -29.83 27.05 -18.92
C HIS A 231 -29.73 25.87 -19.89
N VAL A 232 -30.08 24.69 -19.43
CA VAL A 232 -29.94 23.43 -20.17
C VAL A 232 -31.31 22.88 -20.51
N VAL A 233 -31.54 22.62 -21.80
CA VAL A 233 -32.75 21.95 -22.30
C VAL A 233 -32.39 20.58 -22.86
N PHE A 234 -33.07 19.54 -22.37
CA PHE A 234 -32.79 18.15 -22.70
C PHE A 234 -33.51 17.68 -23.98
N ARG A 235 -33.02 18.14 -25.13
CA ARG A 235 -33.61 17.87 -26.46
C ARG A 235 -33.70 16.39 -26.86
N GLY A 236 -32.81 15.55 -26.34
CA GLY A 236 -32.77 14.12 -26.65
C GLY A 236 -33.60 13.23 -25.74
N LEU A 237 -34.33 13.78 -24.75
CA LEU A 237 -35.27 13.01 -23.94
C LEU A 237 -36.60 12.80 -24.70
N ASP A 238 -37.31 11.72 -24.38
CA ASP A 238 -38.63 11.47 -24.96
C ASP A 238 -39.61 12.56 -24.52
N ARG A 239 -40.39 13.08 -25.47
CA ARG A 239 -41.39 14.13 -25.23
C ARG A 239 -42.49 13.68 -24.26
N SER A 240 -42.70 12.37 -24.12
CA SER A 240 -43.63 11.79 -23.15
C SER A 240 -43.23 12.08 -21.69
N THR A 241 -41.96 12.41 -21.41
CA THR A 241 -41.45 12.70 -20.06
C THR A 241 -41.85 14.06 -19.51
N GLY A 242 -42.43 14.96 -20.32
CA GLY A 242 -42.71 16.35 -19.93
C GLY A 242 -41.48 17.26 -19.84
N ILE A 243 -40.32 16.70 -19.47
CA ILE A 243 -39.06 17.40 -19.17
C ILE A 243 -38.31 17.88 -20.42
N ALA A 244 -38.54 17.28 -21.59
CA ALA A 244 -37.79 17.58 -22.81
C ALA A 244 -37.91 19.05 -23.29
N ARG A 245 -38.86 19.81 -22.72
CA ARG A 245 -39.08 21.24 -23.00
C ARG A 245 -38.66 22.16 -21.85
N ASP A 246 -38.33 21.61 -20.70
CA ASP A 246 -37.98 22.39 -19.52
C ASP A 246 -36.59 22.98 -19.64
N SER A 247 -36.47 24.24 -19.23
CA SER A 247 -35.20 24.96 -19.11
C SER A 247 -34.70 24.81 -17.69
N ILE A 248 -33.59 24.10 -17.52
CA ILE A 248 -33.05 23.77 -16.21
C ILE A 248 -31.80 24.60 -15.96
N GLU A 249 -31.82 25.39 -14.88
CA GLU A 249 -30.69 26.22 -14.50
C GLU A 249 -29.54 25.40 -13.93
N TYR A 250 -28.32 25.67 -14.40
CA TYR A 250 -27.08 25.13 -13.90
C TYR A 250 -26.04 26.24 -13.75
N GLN A 251 -25.07 26.03 -12.87
CA GLN A 251 -23.87 26.84 -12.73
C GLN A 251 -22.65 26.06 -13.21
N ILE A 252 -21.76 26.73 -13.92
CA ILE A 252 -20.50 26.13 -14.37
C ILE A 252 -19.54 26.01 -13.19
N LEU A 253 -19.21 24.79 -12.80
CA LEU A 253 -18.19 24.53 -11.77
C LEU A 253 -16.76 24.61 -12.32
N GLY A 254 -16.59 24.23 -13.58
CA GLY A 254 -15.27 24.24 -14.20
C GLY A 254 -15.20 23.45 -15.50
N VAL A 255 -14.01 23.47 -16.09
CA VAL A 255 -13.71 22.81 -17.37
C VAL A 255 -12.54 21.86 -17.18
N SER A 256 -12.59 20.69 -17.81
CA SER A 256 -11.52 19.69 -17.73
C SER A 256 -11.24 19.07 -19.09
N GLY A 257 -10.05 18.50 -19.27
CA GLY A 257 -9.61 17.90 -20.53
C GLY A 257 -8.77 18.86 -21.37
N ARG A 258 -8.30 18.37 -22.53
CA ARG A 258 -7.55 19.16 -23.52
C ARG A 258 -8.13 18.91 -24.91
N ASN A 259 -8.15 19.95 -25.75
CA ASN A 259 -8.57 19.91 -27.15
C ASN A 259 -9.98 19.31 -27.33
N ALA A 260 -10.17 18.40 -28.29
CA ALA A 260 -11.46 17.77 -28.60
C ALA A 260 -12.09 16.93 -27.46
N LYS A 261 -11.38 16.72 -26.35
CA LYS A 261 -11.89 15.99 -25.16
C LYS A 261 -12.29 16.93 -24.02
N THR A 262 -12.34 18.24 -24.25
CA THR A 262 -12.79 19.20 -23.24
C THR A 262 -14.22 18.90 -22.80
N CYS A 263 -14.44 18.91 -21.49
CA CYS A 263 -15.71 18.63 -20.85
C CYS A 263 -16.00 19.75 -19.84
N VAL A 264 -17.25 20.16 -19.74
CA VAL A 264 -17.72 21.17 -18.80
C VAL A 264 -18.49 20.49 -17.67
N HIS A 265 -18.21 20.90 -16.43
CA HIS A 265 -18.85 20.38 -15.22
C HIS A 265 -19.85 21.39 -14.70
N LEU A 266 -21.08 20.93 -14.49
CA LEU A 266 -22.21 21.76 -14.11
C LEU A 266 -22.80 21.30 -12.78
N LEU A 267 -23.24 22.26 -11.98
CA LEU A 267 -23.96 22.08 -10.73
C LEU A 267 -25.31 22.77 -10.80
N ARG A 268 -26.39 22.05 -10.51
CA ARG A 268 -27.71 22.64 -10.34
C ARG A 268 -27.77 23.28 -8.95
N PRO A 269 -27.93 24.61 -8.83
CA PRO A 269 -28.01 25.26 -7.54
C PRO A 269 -29.34 24.93 -6.85
N ASN A 270 -29.34 24.90 -5.51
CA ASN A 270 -30.56 24.65 -4.72
C ASN A 270 -31.54 25.84 -4.72
N THR A 271 -31.16 26.97 -5.31
CA THR A 271 -31.96 28.20 -5.35
C THR A 271 -33.16 28.11 -6.30
N SER A 272 -33.09 27.22 -7.29
CA SER A 272 -34.14 27.02 -8.31
C SER A 272 -34.54 25.53 -8.36
N PRO A 273 -35.21 25.01 -7.31
CA PRO A 273 -35.55 23.59 -7.24
C PRO A 273 -36.57 23.24 -8.33
N ASN A 274 -36.23 22.24 -9.14
CA ASN A 274 -37.16 21.59 -10.06
C ASN A 274 -37.40 20.16 -9.56
N GLU A 275 -38.45 19.96 -8.77
CA GLU A 275 -38.80 18.68 -8.16
C GLU A 275 -39.11 17.61 -9.21
N GLN A 276 -39.85 17.97 -10.27
CA GLN A 276 -40.17 17.04 -11.37
C GLN A 276 -38.90 16.48 -12.03
N PHE A 277 -37.91 17.33 -12.32
CA PHE A 277 -36.64 16.87 -12.85
C PHE A 277 -35.83 16.07 -11.83
N THR A 278 -35.88 16.46 -10.56
CA THR A 278 -35.21 15.75 -9.46
C THR A 278 -35.71 14.30 -9.37
N ASP A 279 -37.03 14.12 -9.34
CA ASP A 279 -37.68 12.81 -9.27
C ASP A 279 -37.40 11.99 -10.53
N PHE A 280 -37.43 12.62 -11.71
CA PHE A 280 -37.06 11.97 -12.95
C PHE A 280 -35.63 11.44 -12.93
N VAL A 281 -34.64 12.23 -12.49
CA VAL A 281 -33.24 11.77 -12.47
C VAL A 281 -33.05 10.66 -11.43
N LEU A 282 -33.71 10.75 -10.27
CA LEU A 282 -33.70 9.69 -9.27
C LEU A 282 -34.27 8.37 -9.83
N GLU A 283 -35.41 8.44 -10.53
CA GLU A 283 -36.03 7.30 -11.17
C GLU A 283 -35.19 6.74 -12.33
N LEU A 284 -34.62 7.62 -13.15
CA LEU A 284 -33.71 7.29 -14.25
C LEU A 284 -32.53 6.47 -13.75
N ILE A 285 -31.83 6.96 -12.71
CA ILE A 285 -30.68 6.25 -12.13
C ILE A 285 -31.14 4.91 -11.55
N LYS A 286 -32.24 4.88 -10.79
CA LYS A 286 -32.74 3.67 -10.14
C LYS A 286 -33.12 2.58 -11.15
N LEU A 287 -33.84 2.93 -12.22
CA LEU A 287 -34.34 1.99 -13.22
C LEU A 287 -33.26 1.60 -14.24
N GLN A 288 -32.41 2.54 -14.65
CA GLN A 288 -31.51 2.36 -15.78
C GLN A 288 -30.06 2.05 -15.41
N LYS A 289 -29.67 2.01 -14.12
CA LYS A 289 -28.29 1.65 -13.69
C LYS A 289 -27.84 0.23 -14.05
N ARG A 290 -28.76 -0.64 -14.47
CA ARG A 290 -28.45 -1.96 -15.05
C ARG A 290 -28.15 -1.89 -16.55
N ARG A 291 -28.71 -0.89 -17.25
CA ARG A 291 -28.60 -0.71 -18.69
C ARG A 291 -27.44 0.23 -19.06
N TYR A 292 -27.28 1.34 -18.34
CA TYR A 292 -26.18 2.27 -18.54
C TYR A 292 -25.12 2.12 -17.46
N LYS A 293 -23.88 2.43 -17.82
CA LYS A 293 -22.73 2.30 -16.93
C LYS A 293 -22.76 3.39 -15.84
N VAL A 294 -22.67 2.99 -14.58
CA VAL A 294 -22.44 3.91 -13.46
C VAL A 294 -21.04 4.52 -13.57
N ASN A 295 -20.90 5.81 -13.32
CA ASN A 295 -19.61 6.49 -13.32
C ASN A 295 -18.86 6.17 -12.02
N LEU A 296 -17.69 5.53 -12.14
CA LEU A 296 -16.90 5.05 -11.01
C LEU A 296 -15.58 5.82 -10.83
N ASP A 297 -15.39 6.93 -11.55
CA ASP A 297 -14.10 7.64 -11.60
C ASP A 297 -13.61 8.07 -10.22
N ASN A 298 -14.51 8.54 -9.34
CA ASN A 298 -14.18 8.90 -7.96
C ASN A 298 -13.76 7.70 -7.11
N VAL A 299 -14.43 6.56 -7.29
CA VAL A 299 -14.13 5.33 -6.56
C VAL A 299 -12.78 4.75 -7.02
N GLU A 300 -12.49 4.81 -8.32
CA GLU A 300 -11.21 4.37 -8.89
C GLU A 300 -10.04 5.24 -8.41
N MET A 301 -10.20 6.57 -8.41
CA MET A 301 -9.18 7.48 -7.87
C MET A 301 -8.96 7.25 -6.37
N ALA A 302 -10.05 7.07 -5.62
CA ALA A 302 -9.98 6.82 -4.18
C ALA A 302 -9.30 5.48 -3.86
N LEU A 303 -9.67 4.40 -4.54
CA LEU A 303 -9.03 3.10 -4.38
C LEU A 303 -7.55 3.19 -4.72
N SER A 304 -7.19 3.80 -5.86
CA SER A 304 -5.78 4.02 -6.23
C SER A 304 -5.00 4.73 -5.11
N SER A 305 -5.54 5.83 -4.57
CA SER A 305 -4.88 6.59 -3.50
C SER A 305 -4.81 5.81 -2.18
N LYS A 306 -5.89 5.12 -1.78
CA LYS A 306 -5.95 4.37 -0.52
C LYS A 306 -5.08 3.11 -0.50
N VAL A 307 -4.88 2.45 -1.65
CA VAL A 307 -3.93 1.33 -1.80
C VAL A 307 -2.53 1.78 -1.38
N TYR A 308 -2.07 2.92 -1.90
CA TYR A 308 -0.77 3.46 -1.58
C TYR A 308 -0.70 4.03 -0.16
N GLU A 309 -1.74 4.74 0.30
CA GLU A 309 -1.80 5.23 1.69
C GLU A 309 -1.64 4.10 2.69
N GLN A 310 -2.28 2.96 2.44
CA GLN A 310 -2.19 1.83 3.35
C GLN A 310 -0.77 1.27 3.42
N SER A 311 -0.12 1.12 2.26
CA SER A 311 1.27 0.68 2.21
C SER A 311 2.19 1.70 2.90
N PHE A 312 1.99 2.99 2.66
CA PHE A 312 2.69 4.11 3.30
C PHE A 312 2.54 4.09 4.83
N ALA A 313 1.32 4.20 5.35
CA ALA A 313 1.07 4.32 6.79
C ALA A 313 1.62 3.12 7.58
N ASN A 314 1.60 1.94 6.97
CA ASN A 314 2.12 0.72 7.59
C ASN A 314 3.65 0.62 7.60
N THR A 315 4.32 1.25 6.63
CA THR A 315 5.76 1.06 6.40
C THR A 315 6.61 2.31 6.60
N ILE A 316 6.01 3.49 6.78
CA ILE A 316 6.76 4.74 6.98
C ILE A 316 7.69 4.64 8.20
N PRO A 317 9.00 4.94 8.06
CA PRO A 317 9.95 4.90 9.17
C PRO A 317 9.81 6.10 10.12
N GLY A 318 9.32 7.23 9.61
CA GLY A 318 9.09 8.43 10.41
C GLY A 318 7.94 8.29 11.41
N LEU A 319 8.13 8.81 12.62
CA LEU A 319 7.11 8.96 13.64
C LEU A 319 6.43 10.33 13.48
N PRO A 320 5.16 10.41 13.05
CA PRO A 320 4.38 11.64 13.11
C PRO A 320 4.03 11.99 14.57
N VAL A 321 4.31 13.23 14.93
CA VAL A 321 4.00 13.83 16.23
C VAL A 321 3.21 15.12 16.01
N PHE A 322 2.00 15.17 16.53
CA PHE A 322 1.06 16.27 16.34
C PHE A 322 1.25 17.33 17.42
N ILE A 323 1.31 18.58 16.97
CA ILE A 323 1.62 19.75 17.80
C ILE A 323 0.33 20.49 18.12
N GLU A 324 0.12 20.73 19.41
CA GLU A 324 -0.98 21.52 19.93
C GLU A 324 -0.48 22.89 20.37
N LYS A 325 -1.24 23.93 19.98
CA LYS A 325 -1.05 25.29 20.49
C LYS A 325 -2.05 25.56 21.61
N THR A 326 -1.54 25.86 22.80
CA THR A 326 -2.39 26.24 23.93
C THR A 326 -3.00 27.63 23.72
N GLU A 327 -4.02 27.98 24.51
CA GLU A 327 -4.63 29.32 24.49
C GLU A 327 -3.60 30.43 24.78
N GLU A 328 -2.60 30.16 25.63
CA GLU A 328 -1.46 31.05 25.91
C GLU A 328 -0.43 31.14 24.76
N GLY A 329 -0.65 30.42 23.66
CA GLY A 329 0.24 30.39 22.50
C GLY A 329 1.47 29.48 22.62
N LYS A 330 1.58 28.67 23.68
CA LYS A 330 2.68 27.71 23.85
C LYS A 330 2.46 26.48 22.99
N LEU A 331 3.54 25.99 22.39
CA LEU A 331 3.54 24.79 21.54
C LEU A 331 4.02 23.58 22.33
N HIS A 332 3.36 22.44 22.15
CA HIS A 332 3.82 21.17 22.70
C HIS A 332 3.39 19.98 21.85
N ALA A 333 4.16 18.89 21.92
CA ALA A 333 3.78 17.61 21.35
C ALA A 333 2.63 17.00 22.17
N ALA A 334 1.49 16.76 21.55
CA ALA A 334 0.28 16.24 22.21
C ALA A 334 0.07 14.75 21.89
N TYR A 335 0.15 14.39 20.61
CA TYR A 335 -0.13 13.04 20.13
C TYR A 335 0.99 12.51 19.24
N ALA A 336 1.24 11.21 19.26
CA ALA A 336 2.09 10.55 18.27
C ALA A 336 1.35 9.34 17.68
N SER A 337 1.52 9.14 16.37
CA SER A 337 0.91 8.00 15.68
C SER A 337 1.99 7.02 15.21
N THR A 338 1.94 5.77 15.66
CA THR A 338 3.04 4.81 15.47
C THR A 338 2.65 3.58 14.65
N ASN A 339 3.62 3.03 13.93
CA ASN A 339 3.56 1.73 13.26
C ASN A 339 4.72 0.85 13.73
N SER A 340 4.89 -0.34 13.14
CA SER A 340 5.99 -1.24 13.49
C SER A 340 7.39 -0.69 13.20
N CYS A 341 7.53 0.20 12.21
CA CYS A 341 8.81 0.76 11.77
C CYS A 341 9.23 1.96 12.64
N SER A 342 8.28 2.81 13.03
CA SER A 342 8.54 4.03 13.81
C SER A 342 8.49 3.83 15.33
N LYS A 343 8.00 2.68 15.82
CA LYS A 343 7.92 2.37 17.26
C LYS A 343 9.26 2.53 17.99
N ARG A 344 10.37 2.15 17.36
CA ARG A 344 11.70 2.23 17.96
C ARG A 344 12.11 3.65 18.38
N ILE A 345 11.55 4.67 17.72
CA ILE A 345 11.77 6.08 18.08
C ILE A 345 11.15 6.36 19.45
N LEU A 346 9.93 5.86 19.70
CA LEU A 346 9.30 5.97 21.02
C LEU A 346 10.08 5.17 22.07
N ASP A 347 10.48 3.94 21.75
CA ASP A 347 11.20 3.07 22.67
C ASP A 347 12.53 3.69 23.15
N TYR A 348 13.21 4.45 22.27
CA TYR A 348 14.43 5.17 22.64
C TYR A 348 14.22 6.22 23.75
N TRP A 349 13.03 6.81 23.82
CA TRP A 349 12.67 7.88 24.77
C TRP A 349 11.90 7.36 25.99
N LEU A 350 11.98 6.06 26.29
CA LEU A 350 11.45 5.53 27.55
C LEU A 350 12.45 5.74 28.69
N ASP A 351 11.98 6.26 29.82
CA ASP A 351 12.76 6.27 31.05
C ASP A 351 12.83 4.87 31.69
N GLU A 352 13.57 4.75 32.80
CA GLU A 352 13.70 3.51 33.57
C GLU A 352 12.37 2.96 34.13
N ASN A 353 11.31 3.78 34.16
CA ASN A 353 9.97 3.41 34.61
C ASN A 353 8.98 3.19 33.44
N HIS A 354 9.49 3.15 32.20
CA HIS A 354 8.70 3.05 30.98
C HIS A 354 7.75 4.23 30.72
N HIS A 355 8.00 5.40 31.30
CA HIS A 355 7.32 6.62 30.93
C HIS A 355 7.92 7.22 29.66
N GLN A 356 7.05 7.76 28.81
CA GLN A 356 7.45 8.36 27.55
C GLN A 356 7.98 9.79 27.73
N MET A 357 9.23 10.02 27.34
CA MET A 357 9.98 11.28 27.47
C MET A 357 10.25 12.00 26.14
N LEU A 358 9.56 11.63 25.05
CA LEU A 358 9.76 12.18 23.69
C LEU A 358 9.69 13.72 23.65
N GLY A 359 8.92 14.34 24.55
CA GLY A 359 8.87 15.80 24.65
C GLY A 359 10.22 16.46 24.98
N TYR A 360 11.23 15.72 25.45
CA TYR A 360 12.61 16.23 25.55
C TYR A 360 13.25 16.47 24.18
N LEU A 361 12.98 15.61 23.19
CA LEU A 361 13.38 15.84 21.80
C LEU A 361 12.66 17.08 21.24
N LEU A 362 11.37 17.19 21.54
CA LEU A 362 10.43 18.16 20.97
C LEU A 362 10.10 19.28 21.96
N ASN A 363 11.14 19.89 22.53
CA ASN A 363 10.99 20.98 23.49
C ASN A 363 10.40 22.24 22.82
N GLU A 364 9.81 23.12 23.63
CA GLU A 364 9.10 24.31 23.15
C GLU A 364 9.99 25.24 22.29
N ASN A 365 11.29 25.37 22.60
CA ASN A 365 12.19 26.23 21.84
C ASN A 365 12.38 25.73 20.41
N ARG A 366 12.64 24.42 20.24
CA ARG A 366 12.78 23.80 18.92
C ARG A 366 11.46 23.85 18.14
N LEU A 367 10.34 23.61 18.81
CA LEU A 367 9.02 23.72 18.18
C LEU A 367 8.79 25.14 17.66
N ARG A 368 9.04 26.15 18.50
CA ARG A 368 8.91 27.56 18.10
C ARG A 368 9.79 27.88 16.89
N GLN A 369 11.09 27.53 16.94
CA GLN A 369 12.02 27.72 15.83
C GLN A 369 11.48 27.13 14.53
N LEU A 370 11.10 25.85 14.52
CA LEU A 370 10.58 25.16 13.33
C LEU A 370 9.26 25.75 12.82
N THR A 371 8.37 26.21 13.71
CA THR A 371 7.09 26.82 13.29
C THR A 371 7.22 28.27 12.84
N SER A 372 8.27 28.98 13.28
CA SER A 372 8.54 30.36 12.89
C SER A 372 9.42 30.50 11.66
N ASP A 373 10.03 29.38 11.22
CA ASP A 373 10.86 29.34 10.04
C ASP A 373 10.02 29.65 8.80
N SER A 374 10.40 30.72 8.09
CA SER A 374 9.74 31.14 6.85
C SER A 374 10.16 30.30 5.65
N ALA A 375 11.11 29.39 5.82
CA ALA A 375 11.47 28.41 4.81
C ALA A 375 10.23 27.59 4.43
N ALA A 376 10.10 27.30 3.15
CA ALA A 376 8.95 26.57 2.65
C ALA A 376 8.99 25.05 2.96
N TYR A 377 10.06 24.59 3.61
CA TYR A 377 10.22 23.24 4.17
C TYR A 377 11.05 23.29 5.46
N PRO A 378 10.45 23.67 6.61
CA PRO A 378 11.17 23.77 7.87
C PRO A 378 11.62 22.41 8.39
N GLN A 379 12.91 22.30 8.67
CA GLN A 379 13.54 21.05 9.09
C GLN A 379 14.78 21.31 9.95
N THR A 380 15.13 20.36 10.82
CA THR A 380 16.41 20.37 11.56
C THR A 380 16.92 18.96 11.80
N THR A 381 18.21 18.83 12.08
CA THR A 381 18.83 17.59 12.54
C THR A 381 19.18 17.70 14.02
N VAL A 382 18.73 16.71 14.81
CA VAL A 382 18.99 16.62 16.25
C VAL A 382 19.83 15.40 16.58
N TYR A 383 20.95 15.63 17.24
CA TYR A 383 21.89 14.61 17.70
C TYR A 383 21.57 14.26 19.14
N CYS A 384 21.46 12.98 19.45
CA CYS A 384 21.01 12.48 20.74
C CYS A 384 21.92 11.37 21.26
N PHE A 385 22.03 11.28 22.58
CA PHE A 385 22.51 10.09 23.28
C PHE A 385 21.92 10.09 24.69
N HIS A 386 21.93 8.94 25.35
CA HIS A 386 21.66 8.86 26.78
C HIS A 386 22.80 8.19 27.54
N HIS A 387 22.93 8.56 28.82
CA HIS A 387 23.87 7.98 29.75
C HIS A 387 23.10 7.30 30.89
N ILE A 388 23.52 6.10 31.27
CA ILE A 388 22.95 5.39 32.41
C ILE A 388 23.87 5.60 33.61
N ALA A 389 23.33 6.10 34.71
CA ALA A 389 24.03 6.26 35.98
C ALA A 389 23.05 5.98 37.13
N ASP A 390 23.47 5.19 38.12
CA ASP A 390 22.63 4.78 39.26
C ASP A 390 21.25 4.25 38.82
N ASP A 391 21.26 3.34 37.82
CA ASP A 391 20.09 2.74 37.18
C ASP A 391 19.06 3.73 36.59
N LYS A 392 19.48 4.98 36.39
CA LYS A 392 18.64 6.05 35.81
C LYS A 392 19.16 6.46 34.45
N ILE A 393 18.22 6.78 33.56
CA ILE A 393 18.53 7.21 32.20
C ILE A 393 18.58 8.75 32.16
N TYR A 394 19.70 9.29 31.67
CA TYR A 394 19.91 10.72 31.47
C TYR A 394 19.99 11.03 29.97
N PHE A 395 18.99 11.72 29.46
CA PHE A 395 18.89 12.07 28.04
C PHE A 395 19.65 13.36 27.71
N TYR A 396 20.33 13.34 26.56
CA TYR A 396 20.99 14.50 25.97
C TYR A 396 20.53 14.64 24.52
N SER A 397 20.25 15.87 24.09
CA SER A 397 19.96 16.15 22.68
C SER A 397 20.36 17.56 22.31
N ALA A 398 20.88 17.75 21.11
CA ALA A 398 21.20 19.06 20.56
C ALA A 398 20.86 19.11 19.07
N SER A 399 20.08 20.10 18.66
CA SER A 399 19.83 20.45 17.26
C SER A 399 21.08 21.05 16.62
N THR A 400 21.09 21.14 15.30
CA THR A 400 22.21 21.73 14.57
C THR A 400 22.39 23.20 14.97
N GLU A 401 21.28 23.92 15.16
CA GLU A 401 21.24 25.32 15.58
C GLU A 401 21.82 25.50 16.99
N GLU A 402 21.38 24.69 17.98
CA GLU A 402 21.89 24.73 19.35
C GLU A 402 23.41 24.39 19.42
N LEU A 403 23.89 23.52 18.53
CA LEU A 403 25.32 23.21 18.43
C LEU A 403 26.11 24.39 17.83
N LEU A 404 25.57 25.09 16.84
CA LEU A 404 26.21 26.26 16.23
C LEU A 404 26.33 27.43 17.22
N GLU A 405 25.37 27.59 18.14
CA GLU A 405 25.44 28.58 19.22
C GLU A 405 26.57 28.31 20.23
N GLN A 406 27.05 27.06 20.34
CA GLN A 406 28.09 26.66 21.30
C GLN A 406 29.24 25.87 20.63
N PRO A 407 30.07 26.47 19.76
CA PRO A 407 31.04 25.74 18.94
C PRO A 407 32.04 24.88 19.73
N LYS A 408 32.51 25.36 20.89
CA LYS A 408 33.43 24.61 21.76
C LYS A 408 32.77 23.35 22.35
N LEU A 409 31.50 23.46 22.76
CA LEU A 409 30.76 22.33 23.30
C LEU A 409 30.26 21.41 22.18
N ALA A 410 29.98 21.94 20.99
CA ALA A 410 29.49 21.15 19.86
C ALA A 410 30.45 20.04 19.44
N GLU A 411 31.73 20.37 19.27
CA GLU A 411 32.76 19.38 18.97
C GLU A 411 32.87 18.31 20.08
N THR A 412 32.75 18.73 21.34
CA THR A 412 32.75 17.82 22.48
C THR A 412 31.50 16.93 22.48
N PHE A 413 30.31 17.50 22.23
CA PHE A 413 29.02 16.79 22.20
C PHE A 413 29.00 15.72 21.13
N LEU A 414 29.36 16.08 19.90
CA LEU A 414 29.38 15.15 18.76
C LEU A 414 30.43 14.06 18.94
N SER A 415 31.64 14.42 19.37
CA SER A 415 32.72 13.46 19.60
C SER A 415 32.38 12.49 20.75
N TYR A 416 31.94 13.01 21.89
CA TYR A 416 31.58 12.21 23.05
C TYR A 416 30.33 11.35 22.81
N GLY A 417 29.26 11.97 22.29
CA GLY A 417 27.98 11.34 22.01
C GLY A 417 28.11 10.20 21.00
N ALA A 418 28.84 10.40 19.91
CA ALA A 418 29.04 9.38 18.88
C ALA A 418 29.82 8.14 19.38
N ARG A 419 30.43 8.18 20.58
CA ARG A 419 31.04 7.00 21.22
C ARG A 419 30.07 6.23 22.12
N ARG A 420 28.85 6.72 22.32
CA ARG A 420 27.82 6.05 23.10
C ARG A 420 27.02 5.09 22.22
N VAL A 421 26.63 3.94 22.77
CA VAL A 421 25.77 2.94 22.10
C VAL A 421 24.39 3.53 21.80
N SER A 422 23.93 4.43 22.67
CA SER A 422 22.69 5.18 22.56
C SER A 422 22.73 6.33 21.54
N TRP A 423 23.83 6.51 20.81
CA TRP A 423 23.92 7.58 19.80
C TRP A 423 22.81 7.46 18.75
N ARG A 424 22.03 8.52 18.57
CA ARG A 424 21.01 8.62 17.53
C ARG A 424 21.07 9.99 16.85
N VAL A 425 20.74 10.02 15.57
CA VAL A 425 20.60 11.24 14.79
C VAL A 425 19.18 11.24 14.21
N TYR A 426 18.37 12.22 14.61
CA TYR A 426 17.01 12.38 14.15
C TYR A 426 16.91 13.54 13.18
N HIS A 427 16.22 13.32 12.07
CA HIS A 427 15.75 14.35 11.17
C HIS A 427 14.33 14.74 11.56
N LEU A 428 14.09 16.03 11.77
CA LEU A 428 12.78 16.59 12.10
C LEU A 428 12.30 17.44 10.93
N ALA A 429 11.12 17.13 10.39
CA ALA A 429 10.49 17.94 9.34
C ALA A 429 9.09 18.38 9.78
N TYR A 430 8.80 19.67 9.70
CA TYR A 430 7.52 20.26 10.06
C TYR A 430 6.58 20.35 8.87
N SER A 431 5.29 20.16 9.11
CA SER A 431 4.23 20.35 8.13
C SER A 431 2.96 20.84 8.81
N ASP A 432 2.25 21.74 8.14
CA ASP A 432 0.98 22.24 8.65
C ASP A 432 -0.10 21.16 8.63
N VAL A 433 -0.98 21.25 9.61
CA VAL A 433 -2.09 20.31 9.79
C VAL A 433 -3.39 21.08 9.82
N ASN A 434 -4.33 20.67 8.98
CA ASN A 434 -5.71 21.13 9.06
C ASN A 434 -6.55 20.08 9.79
N PRO A 435 -7.12 20.36 10.97
CA PRO A 435 -7.93 19.39 11.71
C PRO A 435 -9.10 18.78 10.92
N SER A 436 -9.61 19.47 9.88
CA SER A 436 -10.67 18.92 9.01
C SER A 436 -10.20 17.73 8.18
N ASP A 437 -8.90 17.59 7.92
CA ASP A 437 -8.30 16.48 7.19
C ASP A 437 -8.27 15.17 7.98
N ALA A 438 -8.61 15.20 9.27
CA ALA A 438 -8.82 14.01 10.09
C ALA A 438 -10.00 13.17 9.60
N TYR A 439 -10.92 13.76 8.83
CA TYR A 439 -12.10 13.11 8.31
C TYR A 439 -11.96 12.79 6.82
N VAL A 440 -11.85 11.50 6.50
CA VAL A 440 -11.84 10.98 5.13
C VAL A 440 -12.96 9.96 4.98
N PRO A 441 -14.10 10.34 4.36
CA PRO A 441 -15.23 9.42 4.16
C PRO A 441 -14.94 8.35 3.10
N SER A 442 -15.90 7.46 2.90
CA SER A 442 -15.94 6.59 1.72
C SER A 442 -16.04 7.44 0.46
N SER A 443 -15.45 6.93 -0.63
CA SER A 443 -15.68 7.49 -1.97
C SER A 443 -17.07 7.15 -2.51
N VAL A 444 -17.78 6.21 -1.90
CA VAL A 444 -19.14 5.82 -2.27
C VAL A 444 -20.17 6.68 -1.52
N PRO A 445 -21.19 7.25 -2.21
CA PRO A 445 -22.24 8.05 -1.57
C PRO A 445 -23.08 7.31 -0.53
N ASP A 446 -23.76 8.09 0.32
CA ASP A 446 -24.77 7.58 1.25
C ASP A 446 -25.98 6.98 0.53
N GLY A 447 -26.71 6.10 1.21
CA GLY A 447 -27.95 5.49 0.71
C GLY A 447 -27.75 4.20 -0.10
N ILE A 448 -26.51 3.78 -0.34
CA ILE A 448 -26.19 2.51 -1.01
C ILE A 448 -26.39 1.33 -0.05
N ASN A 449 -25.77 1.40 1.14
CA ASN A 449 -25.95 0.43 2.21
C ASN A 449 -25.58 1.04 3.58
N ARG A 450 -26.03 0.38 4.66
CA ARG A 450 -25.82 0.86 6.04
C ARG A 450 -24.36 0.95 6.48
N ASP A 451 -23.45 0.20 5.88
CA ASP A 451 -22.04 0.19 6.26
C ASP A 451 -21.28 1.35 5.62
N ILE A 452 -21.59 1.69 4.37
CA ILE A 452 -21.14 2.92 3.72
C ILE A 452 -21.65 4.15 4.50
N ASP A 453 -22.94 4.16 4.87
CA ASP A 453 -23.51 5.26 5.65
C ASP A 453 -22.77 5.45 6.99
N LYS A 454 -22.29 4.36 7.61
CA LYS A 454 -21.46 4.44 8.83
C LYS A 454 -20.07 5.01 8.54
N LEU A 455 -19.43 4.60 7.44
CA LEU A 455 -18.12 5.11 7.03
C LEU A 455 -18.15 6.61 6.69
N ASN A 456 -19.30 7.09 6.22
CA ASN A 456 -19.55 8.50 5.90
C ASN A 456 -20.09 9.31 7.10
N LYS A 457 -20.14 8.74 8.30
CA LYS A 457 -20.46 9.51 9.51
C LYS A 457 -19.30 10.44 9.85
N ARG A 458 -19.63 11.71 10.06
CA ARG A 458 -18.68 12.70 10.59
C ARG A 458 -18.09 12.27 11.94
N LEU A 459 -16.91 12.80 12.25
CA LEU A 459 -16.25 12.63 13.54
C LEU A 459 -17.19 13.08 14.68
N SER A 460 -17.13 12.39 15.82
CA SER A 460 -17.94 12.77 16.98
C SER A 460 -17.54 14.17 17.50
N PRO A 461 -18.46 14.96 18.10
CA PRO A 461 -18.13 16.29 18.63
C PRO A 461 -16.98 16.27 19.64
N ARG A 462 -16.89 15.20 20.45
CA ARG A 462 -15.79 14.99 21.40
C ARG A 462 -14.45 14.82 20.70
N LEU A 463 -14.40 14.06 19.61
CA LEU A 463 -13.18 13.87 18.81
C LEU A 463 -12.79 15.16 18.08
N GLN A 464 -13.75 15.85 17.46
CA GLN A 464 -13.51 17.17 16.87
C GLN A 464 -12.95 18.17 17.88
N GLY A 465 -13.50 18.20 19.09
CA GLY A 465 -13.04 19.05 20.18
C GLY A 465 -11.61 18.77 20.65
N ARG A 466 -11.09 17.55 20.45
CA ARG A 466 -9.70 17.17 20.75
C ARG A 466 -8.72 17.50 19.63
N LEU A 467 -9.18 17.54 18.38
CA LEU A 467 -8.35 17.78 17.22
C LEU A 467 -8.26 19.27 16.85
N LYS A 468 -9.23 20.10 17.28
CA LYS A 468 -9.35 21.51 16.91
C LYS A 468 -8.12 22.37 17.21
N SER A 469 -7.32 22.00 18.21
CA SER A 469 -6.15 22.75 18.67
C SER A 469 -4.84 22.30 18.02
N LEU A 470 -4.90 21.29 17.15
CA LEU A 470 -3.75 20.85 16.36
C LEU A 470 -3.45 21.88 15.28
N THR A 471 -2.20 22.34 15.25
CA THR A 471 -1.73 23.34 14.28
C THR A 471 -0.72 22.77 13.29
N GLY A 472 -0.02 21.70 13.66
CA GLY A 472 1.03 21.13 12.81
C GLY A 472 1.41 19.71 13.21
N MET A 473 2.28 19.11 12.40
CA MET A 473 2.85 17.79 12.60
C MET A 473 4.36 17.85 12.37
N LEU A 474 5.11 17.25 13.29
CA LEU A 474 6.51 16.93 13.08
C LEU A 474 6.67 15.47 12.70
N THR A 475 7.40 15.24 11.61
CA THR A 475 7.86 13.89 11.24
C THR A 475 9.25 13.68 11.81
N VAL A 476 9.37 12.79 12.80
CA VAL A 476 10.65 12.40 13.41
C VAL A 476 11.19 11.17 12.71
N THR A 477 12.28 11.28 11.98
CA THR A 477 12.88 10.16 11.24
C THR A 477 14.27 9.84 11.79
N ASP A 478 14.52 8.58 12.14
CA ASP A 478 15.86 8.12 12.53
C ASP A 478 16.75 8.00 11.30
N ILE A 479 17.77 8.87 11.21
CA ILE A 479 18.79 8.86 10.14
C ILE A 479 20.14 8.36 10.66
N THR A 480 20.17 7.67 11.80
CA THR A 480 21.40 7.13 12.39
C THR A 480 22.06 6.14 11.44
N ASN A 481 23.33 6.41 11.10
CA ASN A 481 24.13 5.55 10.24
C ASN A 481 25.49 5.27 10.90
N SER A 482 25.87 4.00 10.99
CA SER A 482 27.11 3.57 11.65
C SER A 482 28.36 4.12 10.96
N ASN A 483 28.36 4.20 9.62
CA ASN A 483 29.46 4.82 8.89
C ASN A 483 29.50 6.33 9.10
N ALA A 484 28.35 7.00 9.15
CA ALA A 484 28.28 8.42 9.51
C ALA A 484 28.88 8.69 10.90
N GLN A 485 28.53 7.84 11.87
CA GLN A 485 28.97 7.92 13.26
C GLN A 485 30.51 7.90 13.38
N GLU A 486 31.21 7.14 12.55
CA GLU A 486 32.69 7.11 12.54
C GLU A 486 33.31 8.50 12.31
N VAL A 487 32.68 9.36 11.51
CA VAL A 487 33.20 10.72 11.23
C VAL A 487 33.18 11.55 12.51
N TYR A 488 32.10 11.46 13.28
CA TYR A 488 31.96 12.17 14.55
C TYR A 488 32.91 11.59 15.61
N GLN A 489 33.09 10.26 15.66
CA GLN A 489 34.05 9.62 16.56
C GLN A 489 35.50 10.08 16.29
N ARG A 490 35.86 10.37 15.04
CA ARG A 490 37.20 10.86 14.69
C ARG A 490 37.46 12.31 15.10
N ARG A 491 36.43 13.08 15.52
CA ARG A 491 36.61 14.44 16.03
C ARG A 491 37.39 14.41 17.35
N LYS A 492 38.26 15.40 17.56
CA LYS A 492 39.08 15.51 18.78
C LYS A 492 38.16 15.72 19.99
N LEU A 493 38.22 14.80 20.96
CA LEU A 493 37.46 14.91 22.20
C LEU A 493 38.23 15.76 23.23
N ASP A 494 37.70 16.91 23.59
CA ASP A 494 38.19 17.69 24.73
C ASP A 494 37.53 17.19 26.03
N LYS A 495 38.28 16.41 26.81
CA LYS A 495 37.77 15.81 28.05
C LYS A 495 37.39 16.84 29.11
N SER A 496 37.99 18.04 29.08
CA SER A 496 37.72 19.10 30.07
C SER A 496 36.29 19.62 29.95
N ASN A 497 35.71 19.60 28.74
CA ASN A 497 34.38 20.13 28.45
C ASN A 497 33.26 19.10 28.65
N ILE A 498 33.56 17.82 28.95
CA ILE A 498 32.52 16.78 29.09
C ILE A 498 31.51 17.13 30.19
N ARG A 499 31.97 17.68 31.32
CA ARG A 499 31.08 18.10 32.41
C ARG A 499 30.15 19.26 32.02
N LEU A 500 30.54 20.06 31.03
CA LEU A 500 29.76 21.18 30.51
C LEU A 500 28.66 20.72 29.55
N LEU A 501 28.69 19.47 29.06
CA LEU A 501 27.62 18.90 28.23
C LEU A 501 26.27 18.82 28.95
N LYS A 502 26.23 19.03 30.28
CA LYS A 502 24.98 19.23 31.03
C LYS A 502 24.10 20.34 30.45
N TYR A 503 24.68 21.27 29.69
CA TYR A 503 23.95 22.30 28.94
C TYR A 503 22.92 21.69 27.97
N PHE A 504 23.24 20.56 27.32
CA PHE A 504 22.35 19.83 26.41
C PHE A 504 21.61 18.66 27.10
N GLY A 505 21.75 18.54 28.42
CA GLY A 505 21.16 17.48 29.21
C GLY A 505 19.76 17.84 29.69
N HIS A 506 18.84 16.88 29.64
CA HIS A 506 17.47 17.07 30.07
C HIS A 506 17.32 16.85 31.57
N ALA A 507 16.77 17.86 32.26
CA ALA A 507 16.65 17.83 33.71
C ALA A 507 15.49 16.92 34.17
N ARG A 508 15.81 15.88 34.95
CA ARG A 508 14.81 14.89 35.44
C ARG A 508 13.75 15.51 36.36
N ASN A 509 14.05 16.63 37.02
CA ASN A 509 13.09 17.36 37.86
C ASN A 509 12.13 18.26 37.06
N LYS A 510 12.28 18.31 35.73
CA LYS A 510 11.40 19.03 34.80
C LYS A 510 11.01 18.11 33.64
N PRO A 511 10.20 17.06 33.89
CA PRO A 511 9.75 16.17 32.82
C PRO A 511 8.91 16.94 31.79
N PRO A 512 8.95 16.55 30.52
CA PRO A 512 8.15 17.17 29.49
C PRO A 512 6.67 16.77 29.67
N LYS A 513 5.77 17.45 28.97
CA LYS A 513 4.38 16.99 28.88
C LYS A 513 4.32 15.60 28.23
N PRO A 514 3.51 14.66 28.76
CA PRO A 514 3.33 13.35 28.15
C PRO A 514 2.77 13.46 26.73
N VAL A 515 3.32 12.68 25.81
CA VAL A 515 2.79 12.53 24.45
C VAL A 515 1.92 11.28 24.41
N GLU A 516 0.64 11.43 24.11
CA GLU A 516 -0.27 10.29 23.97
C GLU A 516 0.02 9.54 22.67
N THR A 517 0.17 8.23 22.74
CA THR A 517 0.55 7.41 21.58
C THR A 517 -0.63 6.59 21.09
N TYR A 518 -0.89 6.65 19.79
CA TYR A 518 -1.91 5.87 19.10
C TYR A 518 -1.24 5.01 18.03
N ARG A 519 -1.65 3.75 17.90
CA ARG A 519 -1.12 2.87 16.85
C ARG A 519 -1.96 3.00 15.59
N HIS A 520 -1.34 2.94 14.42
CA HIS A 520 -2.07 2.70 13.18
C HIS A 520 -2.84 1.38 13.31
N LYS A 521 -4.17 1.47 13.44
CA LYS A 521 -5.04 0.31 13.53
C LYS A 521 -4.91 -0.51 12.25
N GLN A 522 -4.30 -1.69 12.37
CA GLN A 522 -4.31 -2.74 11.36
C GLN A 522 -5.44 -3.70 11.70
N LYS A 523 -5.93 -4.45 10.71
CA LYS A 523 -6.80 -5.61 10.95
C LYS A 523 -6.25 -6.46 12.10
N GLU A 524 -7.08 -6.68 13.11
CA GLU A 524 -6.78 -7.64 14.16
C GLU A 524 -6.85 -9.03 13.53
N LEU A 525 -5.68 -9.58 13.19
CA LEU A 525 -5.57 -10.91 12.59
C LEU A 525 -5.77 -12.02 13.63
N ARG A 526 -5.78 -11.67 14.93
CA ARG A 526 -6.05 -12.64 15.98
C ARG A 526 -7.52 -13.04 15.94
N ARG A 527 -7.74 -14.35 15.88
CA ARG A 527 -9.08 -14.95 15.99
C ARG A 527 -9.64 -14.91 17.42
N GLN A 528 -8.80 -14.60 18.41
CA GLN A 528 -9.11 -14.70 19.83
C GLN A 528 -8.45 -13.54 20.58
N THR A 529 -9.18 -12.93 21.52
CA THR A 529 -8.65 -11.96 22.47
C THR A 529 -7.55 -12.61 23.31
N ARG A 530 -6.45 -11.88 23.53
CA ARG A 530 -5.39 -12.29 24.46
C ARG A 530 -5.58 -11.58 25.77
N TYR A 531 -5.12 -12.16 26.87
CA TYR A 531 -5.16 -11.62 28.20
C TYR A 531 -3.77 -11.62 28.79
N ILE A 532 -3.43 -10.57 29.54
CA ILE A 532 -2.16 -10.49 30.25
C ILE A 532 -2.27 -11.37 31.49
N LEU A 533 -1.31 -12.28 31.65
CA LEU A 533 -1.16 -13.09 32.84
C LEU A 533 0.29 -13.51 32.94
N ARG A 534 0.96 -13.15 34.04
CA ARG A 534 2.32 -13.57 34.33
C ARG A 534 2.31 -14.76 35.29
N THR A 535 2.53 -15.96 34.76
CA THR A 535 2.61 -17.21 35.54
C THR A 535 3.84 -18.02 35.11
N PRO A 536 4.54 -18.68 36.04
CA PRO A 536 5.71 -19.49 35.69
C PRO A 536 5.32 -20.67 34.81
N VAL A 537 6.19 -20.98 33.85
CA VAL A 537 6.07 -22.11 32.93
C VAL A 537 7.38 -22.87 32.84
N ILE A 538 7.27 -24.14 32.47
CA ILE A 538 8.42 -24.99 32.15
C ILE A 538 8.27 -25.45 30.71
N VAL A 539 9.20 -25.04 29.86
CA VAL A 539 9.28 -25.40 28.44
C VAL A 539 10.23 -26.58 28.29
N LYS A 540 9.68 -27.76 28.05
CA LYS A 540 10.47 -28.96 27.79
C LYS A 540 10.78 -29.06 26.30
N THR A 541 12.06 -29.03 25.99
CA THR A 541 12.65 -29.15 24.65
C THR A 541 13.40 -30.48 24.52
N ASN A 542 13.87 -30.79 23.31
CA ASN A 542 14.71 -31.96 23.07
C ASN A 542 16.05 -31.90 23.84
N ASN A 543 16.48 -30.70 24.23
CA ASN A 543 17.79 -30.45 24.84
C ASN A 543 17.71 -30.15 26.35
N GLY A 544 16.52 -30.29 26.96
CA GLY A 544 16.31 -30.01 28.38
C GLY A 544 15.06 -29.18 28.66
N ALA A 545 14.89 -28.78 29.92
CA ALA A 545 13.81 -27.91 30.37
C ALA A 545 14.30 -26.47 30.55
N ILE A 546 13.54 -25.51 30.03
CA ILE A 546 13.82 -24.08 30.15
C ILE A 546 12.70 -23.46 30.99
N HIS A 547 13.07 -22.69 32.00
CA HIS A 547 12.13 -21.94 32.82
C HIS A 547 11.79 -20.59 32.16
N GLY A 548 10.60 -20.09 32.48
CA GLY A 548 10.15 -18.79 32.00
C GLY A 548 8.79 -18.42 32.57
N PHE A 549 8.20 -17.37 32.01
CA PHE A 549 6.91 -16.84 32.40
C PHE A 549 6.03 -16.61 31.18
N THR A 550 4.72 -16.74 31.33
CA THR A 550 3.77 -16.20 30.35
C THR A 550 3.82 -14.67 30.37
N GLU A 551 3.78 -14.04 29.21
CA GLU A 551 3.48 -12.61 29.07
C GLU A 551 1.98 -12.42 28.83
N ASP A 552 1.45 -13.17 27.85
CA ASP A 552 0.05 -13.14 27.46
C ASP A 552 -0.43 -14.53 27.00
N PHE A 553 -1.73 -14.77 27.07
CA PHE A 553 -2.37 -15.99 26.60
C PHE A 553 -3.72 -15.72 25.93
N SER A 554 -4.13 -16.57 25.00
CA SER A 554 -5.53 -16.72 24.57
C SER A 554 -5.94 -18.18 24.75
N VAL A 555 -7.18 -18.51 24.38
CA VAL A 555 -7.67 -19.89 24.34
C VAL A 555 -6.66 -20.84 23.68
N SER A 556 -6.12 -20.50 22.51
CA SER A 556 -5.21 -21.38 21.75
C SER A 556 -3.76 -20.87 21.62
N GLY A 557 -3.41 -19.75 22.25
CA GLY A 557 -2.13 -19.06 22.01
C GLY A 557 -1.41 -18.66 23.28
N LEU A 558 -0.07 -18.67 23.25
CA LEU A 558 0.75 -18.16 24.34
C LEU A 558 1.85 -17.25 23.80
N ARG A 559 2.27 -16.30 24.63
CA ARG A 559 3.56 -15.64 24.53
C ARG A 559 4.33 -15.88 25.82
N LEU A 560 5.57 -16.36 25.69
CA LEU A 560 6.43 -16.69 26.81
C LEU A 560 7.71 -15.86 26.75
N GLU A 561 8.17 -15.43 27.92
CA GLU A 561 9.51 -14.90 28.19
C GLU A 561 10.30 -16.01 28.90
N LEU A 562 11.48 -16.35 28.38
CA LEU A 562 12.34 -17.44 28.87
C LEU A 562 13.58 -16.89 29.56
N ASP A 563 14.05 -17.63 30.56
CA ASP A 563 15.26 -17.27 31.30
C ASP A 563 16.55 -17.52 30.48
N GLN A 564 16.46 -18.30 29.40
CA GLN A 564 17.58 -18.72 28.55
C GLN A 564 17.20 -18.74 27.06
N GLU A 565 18.21 -18.71 26.18
CA GLU A 565 18.00 -18.77 24.73
C GLU A 565 17.31 -20.08 24.29
N PHE A 566 16.31 -19.95 23.42
CA PHE A 566 15.64 -21.08 22.79
C PHE A 566 16.34 -21.49 21.49
N HIS A 567 16.81 -22.73 21.41
CA HIS A 567 17.64 -23.21 20.29
C HIS A 567 16.90 -24.06 19.24
N GLN A 568 15.60 -24.36 19.40
CA GLN A 568 14.88 -25.15 18.39
C GLN A 568 14.34 -24.28 17.25
N ARG A 569 14.00 -24.92 16.11
CA ARG A 569 13.48 -24.23 14.91
C ARG A 569 12.03 -23.80 15.07
N MET A 570 11.63 -22.76 14.33
CA MET A 570 10.21 -22.42 14.15
C MET A 570 9.40 -23.63 13.67
N ASN A 571 8.14 -23.70 14.05
CA ASN A 571 7.19 -24.79 13.83
C ASN A 571 7.52 -26.12 14.53
N SER A 572 8.57 -26.18 15.38
CA SER A 572 8.80 -27.32 16.27
C SER A 572 7.67 -27.47 17.30
N LYS A 573 7.44 -28.71 17.74
CA LYS A 573 6.54 -29.03 18.86
C LYS A 573 7.34 -29.00 20.17
N VAL A 574 6.79 -28.35 21.19
CA VAL A 574 7.34 -28.25 22.55
C VAL A 574 6.27 -28.63 23.57
N GLN A 575 6.70 -29.10 24.73
CA GLN A 575 5.82 -29.43 25.85
C GLN A 575 5.90 -28.33 26.90
N ILE A 576 4.75 -27.75 27.26
CA ILE A 576 4.63 -26.67 28.24
C ILE A 576 3.95 -27.20 29.50
N SER A 577 4.53 -26.96 30.66
CA SER A 577 3.89 -27.22 31.94
C SER A 577 3.58 -25.91 32.66
N PHE A 578 2.43 -25.84 33.34
CA PHE A 578 1.98 -24.66 34.11
C PHE A 578 1.85 -24.99 35.60
N PRO A 579 2.94 -24.97 36.39
CA PRO A 579 2.92 -25.41 37.80
C PRO A 579 1.87 -24.69 38.65
N LYS A 580 1.84 -23.35 38.63
CA LYS A 580 0.88 -22.57 39.43
C LYS A 580 -0.56 -22.70 38.95
N LEU A 581 -0.78 -22.89 37.65
CA LEU A 581 -2.15 -23.08 37.14
C LEU A 581 -2.68 -24.48 37.42
N GLN A 582 -1.79 -25.48 37.57
CA GLN A 582 -2.17 -26.83 37.98
C GLN A 582 -2.70 -26.86 39.43
N GLU A 583 -2.17 -26.02 40.32
CA GLU A 583 -2.60 -25.97 41.73
C GLU A 583 -4.07 -25.51 41.89
N ILE A 584 -4.59 -24.76 40.92
CA ILE A 584 -5.94 -24.18 40.97
C ILE A 584 -6.99 -25.03 40.23
N THR A 585 -6.60 -26.16 39.64
CA THR A 585 -7.55 -27.04 38.94
C THR A 585 -7.18 -28.51 39.05
N GLN A 586 -8.18 -29.35 39.35
CA GLN A 586 -8.07 -30.81 39.31
C GLN A 586 -8.71 -31.41 38.06
N ASN A 587 -9.44 -30.59 37.29
CA ASN A 587 -10.20 -31.04 36.12
C ASN A 587 -9.37 -31.08 34.83
N PHE A 588 -8.16 -30.50 34.85
CA PHE A 588 -7.29 -30.43 33.68
C PHE A 588 -5.85 -30.84 34.04
N GLU A 589 -5.21 -31.63 33.17
CA GLU A 589 -3.78 -31.93 33.25
C GLU A 589 -3.00 -30.87 32.45
N LEU A 590 -2.37 -29.93 33.16
CA LEU A 590 -1.60 -28.81 32.63
C LEU A 590 -0.09 -29.07 32.61
N LYS A 591 0.31 -30.35 32.68
CA LYS A 591 1.69 -30.81 32.55
C LYS A 591 1.94 -31.31 31.13
N ASN A 592 3.08 -30.92 30.55
CA ASN A 592 3.52 -31.34 29.22
C ASN A 592 2.51 -31.09 28.09
N VAL A 593 1.73 -30.01 28.19
CA VAL A 593 0.75 -29.62 27.17
C VAL A 593 1.46 -29.26 25.87
N GLN A 594 0.99 -29.80 24.76
CA GLN A 594 1.66 -29.69 23.47
C GLN A 594 1.39 -28.34 22.81
N TYR A 595 2.46 -27.64 22.45
CA TYR A 595 2.42 -26.38 21.71
C TYR A 595 3.36 -26.42 20.51
N ARG A 596 3.03 -25.66 19.48
CA ARG A 596 3.85 -25.44 18.30
C ARG A 596 4.43 -24.03 18.33
N VAL A 597 5.74 -23.93 18.14
CA VAL A 597 6.45 -22.65 18.09
C VAL A 597 6.09 -21.92 16.80
N LYS A 598 5.44 -20.76 16.90
CA LYS A 598 5.04 -19.94 15.74
C LYS A 598 6.00 -18.80 15.46
N HIS A 599 6.64 -18.27 16.50
CA HIS A 599 7.63 -17.21 16.36
C HIS A 599 8.66 -17.30 17.48
N ILE A 600 9.89 -16.92 17.16
CA ILE A 600 11.02 -16.81 18.07
C ILE A 600 11.57 -15.41 17.85
N ASN A 601 11.66 -14.59 18.90
CA ASN A 601 12.24 -13.26 18.80
C ASN A 601 13.76 -13.34 18.48
N THR A 602 14.33 -12.22 18.03
CA THR A 602 15.75 -12.05 17.67
C THR A 602 16.70 -12.56 18.77
N ASP A 603 16.42 -12.25 20.03
CA ASP A 603 17.24 -12.63 21.19
C ASP A 603 16.95 -14.07 21.68
N LYS A 604 16.06 -14.80 20.99
CA LYS A 604 15.64 -16.19 21.29
C LYS A 604 15.04 -16.44 22.68
N GLN A 605 14.81 -15.41 23.48
CA GLN A 605 14.22 -15.53 24.81
C GLN A 605 12.70 -15.35 24.81
N VAL A 606 12.09 -14.85 23.72
CA VAL A 606 10.63 -14.70 23.63
C VAL A 606 10.05 -15.64 22.58
N LEU A 607 9.08 -16.45 22.99
CA LEU A 607 8.40 -17.43 22.15
C LEU A 607 6.93 -17.08 21.96
N HIS A 608 6.42 -17.22 20.73
CA HIS A 608 4.98 -17.24 20.48
C HIS A 608 4.58 -18.65 20.11
N LEU A 609 3.60 -19.19 20.83
CA LEU A 609 3.18 -20.58 20.70
C LEU A 609 1.71 -20.68 20.29
N GLN A 610 1.37 -21.76 19.60
CA GLN A 610 -0.01 -22.16 19.29
C GLN A 610 -0.26 -23.55 19.86
N ALA A 611 -1.38 -23.76 20.56
CA ALA A 611 -1.78 -25.07 21.06
C ALA A 611 -1.84 -26.09 19.91
N VAL A 612 -1.41 -27.32 20.18
CA VAL A 612 -1.55 -28.45 19.26
C VAL A 612 -2.66 -29.35 19.78
N SER A 613 -3.75 -29.45 19.03
CA SER A 613 -4.77 -30.46 19.26
C SER A 613 -4.75 -31.50 18.14
N ASP A 614 -4.89 -32.76 18.50
CA ASP A 614 -5.19 -33.85 17.55
C ASP A 614 -6.72 -34.05 17.41
N ASP A 615 -7.52 -33.47 18.33
CA ASP A 615 -9.00 -33.41 18.36
C ASP A 615 -9.53 -31.98 18.08
N GLU A 616 -10.86 -31.80 17.98
CA GLU A 616 -11.49 -30.49 17.70
C GLU A 616 -11.17 -29.40 18.75
N THR A 617 -10.90 -29.74 20.02
CA THR A 617 -10.35 -28.82 21.05
C THR A 617 -9.38 -29.54 21.99
N GLY A 618 -8.18 -28.98 22.22
CA GLY A 618 -7.17 -29.56 23.12
C GLY A 618 -7.38 -29.22 24.61
N VAL A 619 -6.74 -29.96 25.53
CA VAL A 619 -6.81 -29.73 27.00
C VAL A 619 -6.50 -28.28 27.39
N ALA A 620 -5.48 -27.68 26.78
CA ALA A 620 -5.14 -26.27 26.99
C ALA A 620 -6.29 -25.33 26.58
N GLU A 621 -6.93 -25.58 25.44
CA GLU A 621 -7.98 -24.71 24.91
C GLU A 621 -9.23 -24.76 25.77
N GLN A 622 -9.60 -25.93 26.28
CA GLN A 622 -10.72 -26.08 27.21
C GLN A 622 -10.43 -25.37 28.54
N PHE A 623 -9.24 -25.60 29.11
CA PHE A 623 -8.84 -24.94 30.35
C PHE A 623 -8.81 -23.41 30.20
N PHE A 624 -8.13 -22.88 29.19
CA PHE A 624 -8.02 -21.43 29.01
C PHE A 624 -9.35 -20.79 28.63
N SER A 625 -10.24 -21.48 27.91
CA SER A 625 -11.62 -21.00 27.70
C SER A 625 -12.37 -20.83 29.02
N GLN A 626 -12.29 -21.82 29.91
CA GLN A 626 -12.93 -21.76 31.23
C GLN A 626 -12.26 -20.73 32.16
N LEU A 627 -10.93 -20.62 32.12
CA LEU A 627 -10.19 -19.63 32.89
C LEU A 627 -10.63 -18.21 32.50
N ILE A 628 -10.77 -17.95 31.20
CA ILE A 628 -11.22 -16.66 30.66
C ILE A 628 -12.67 -16.39 31.07
N SER A 629 -13.60 -17.32 30.84
CA SER A 629 -15.03 -17.11 31.13
C SER A 629 -15.29 -16.85 32.61
N ASN A 630 -14.52 -17.47 33.50
CA ASN A 630 -14.73 -17.36 34.95
C ASN A 630 -14.03 -16.14 35.58
N ASN A 631 -13.13 -15.48 34.85
CA ASN A 631 -12.30 -14.40 35.38
C ASN A 631 -12.28 -13.16 34.46
N THR A 632 -13.35 -12.93 33.68
CA THR A 632 -13.45 -11.80 32.74
C THR A 632 -13.15 -10.45 33.41
N ASP A 633 -13.56 -10.27 34.66
CA ASP A 633 -13.41 -8.99 35.38
C ASP A 633 -12.00 -8.79 35.97
N LYS A 634 -11.20 -9.86 36.06
CA LYS A 634 -9.85 -9.86 36.64
C LYS A 634 -8.74 -9.96 35.60
N LEU A 635 -9.03 -10.58 34.46
CA LEU A 635 -8.09 -10.75 33.37
C LEU A 635 -8.10 -9.49 32.49
N GLN A 636 -7.01 -8.74 32.51
CA GLN A 636 -6.85 -7.60 31.61
C GLN A 636 -6.74 -8.12 30.17
N ALA A 637 -7.78 -7.87 29.38
CA ALA A 637 -7.72 -8.10 27.95
C ALA A 637 -6.60 -7.25 27.35
N LEU A 638 -5.80 -7.85 26.47
CA LEU A 638 -4.86 -7.18 25.58
C LEU A 638 -5.64 -6.44 24.48
N GLU A 639 -6.70 -5.74 24.85
CA GLU A 639 -7.49 -4.90 23.98
C GLU A 639 -6.83 -3.52 23.90
N GLN A 640 -6.52 -3.12 22.66
CA GLN A 640 -6.18 -1.74 22.32
C GLN A 640 -7.48 -0.93 22.22
N GLU A 641 -8.29 -0.86 23.29
CA GLU A 641 -9.39 0.11 23.29
C GLU A 641 -8.76 1.50 23.28
N GLU A 642 -8.90 2.19 22.14
CA GLU A 642 -8.56 3.60 22.06
C GLU A 642 -9.40 4.34 23.10
N ARG A 643 -8.74 5.00 24.07
CA ARG A 643 -9.41 5.82 25.10
C ARG A 643 -10.45 6.78 24.52
N LEU A 644 -10.23 7.22 23.28
CA LEU A 644 -11.19 7.94 22.46
C LEU A 644 -11.36 7.21 21.11
N PRO A 645 -12.49 6.53 20.88
CA PRO A 645 -12.73 5.80 19.64
C PRO A 645 -12.60 6.69 18.40
N GLY A 646 -11.80 6.24 17.43
CA GLY A 646 -11.59 6.91 16.14
C GLY A 646 -10.40 7.84 16.12
N MET A 647 -9.71 8.06 17.25
CA MET A 647 -8.51 8.88 17.31
C MET A 647 -7.39 8.32 16.45
N GLY A 648 -7.15 7.00 16.47
CA GLY A 648 -6.09 6.40 15.66
C GLY A 648 -6.33 6.55 14.16
N ILE A 649 -7.59 6.47 13.71
CA ILE A 649 -7.96 6.71 12.31
C ILE A 649 -7.82 8.19 11.95
N ALA A 650 -8.27 9.10 12.82
CA ALA A 650 -8.16 10.54 12.62
C ALA A 650 -6.69 10.99 12.47
N LEU A 651 -5.81 10.58 13.39
CA LEU A 651 -4.39 10.89 13.33
C LEU A 651 -3.72 10.26 12.10
N ARG A 652 -4.11 9.04 11.70
CA ARG A 652 -3.62 8.43 10.47
C ARG A 652 -4.02 9.21 9.22
N ASN A 653 -5.26 9.71 9.15
CA ASN A 653 -5.73 10.53 8.04
C ASN A 653 -4.96 11.87 7.96
N LEU A 654 -4.77 12.55 9.10
CA LEU A 654 -3.95 13.76 9.18
C LEU A 654 -2.51 13.47 8.72
N HIS A 655 -1.92 12.36 9.17
CA HIS A 655 -0.58 11.96 8.73
C HIS A 655 -0.52 11.74 7.22
N GLY A 656 -1.46 11.00 6.64
CA GLY A 656 -1.51 10.76 5.19
C GLY A 656 -1.54 12.07 4.39
N LYS A 657 -2.36 13.04 4.81
CA LYS A 657 -2.53 14.31 4.09
C LYS A 657 -1.46 15.37 4.37
N SER A 658 -0.74 15.29 5.48
CA SER A 658 0.27 16.28 5.87
C SER A 658 1.71 15.76 5.80
N SER A 659 1.96 14.48 5.51
CA SER A 659 3.33 13.95 5.58
C SER A 659 4.26 14.57 4.54
N PRO A 660 5.45 15.06 4.94
CA PRO A 660 6.47 15.56 4.02
C PRO A 660 7.27 14.45 3.31
N GLN A 661 7.05 13.19 3.69
CA GLN A 661 7.93 12.08 3.34
C GLN A 661 7.66 11.59 1.90
N ALA A 662 8.66 11.68 1.02
CA ALA A 662 8.62 11.02 -0.28
C ALA A 662 8.71 9.50 -0.11
N CYS A 663 7.76 8.79 -0.74
CA CYS A 663 7.68 7.33 -0.76
C CYS A 663 7.54 6.84 -2.20
N ILE A 664 8.30 5.79 -2.55
CA ILE A 664 8.28 5.15 -3.86
C ILE A 664 7.85 3.69 -3.66
N TYR A 665 6.86 3.25 -4.43
CA TYR A 665 6.35 1.88 -4.41
C TYR A 665 6.99 1.09 -5.53
N VAL A 666 7.61 -0.03 -5.18
CA VAL A 666 8.35 -0.88 -6.12
C VAL A 666 7.57 -2.16 -6.35
N GLU A 667 7.30 -2.45 -7.62
CA GLU A 667 6.60 -3.66 -8.07
C GLU A 667 7.60 -4.63 -8.72
N LYS A 668 7.30 -5.93 -8.65
CA LYS A 668 8.07 -6.94 -9.35
C LYS A 668 7.57 -7.05 -10.79
N GLN A 669 8.43 -6.75 -11.75
CA GLN A 669 8.18 -6.85 -13.19
C GLN A 669 9.10 -7.91 -13.84
N GLN A 670 8.86 -8.21 -15.12
CA GLN A 670 9.69 -9.16 -15.89
C GLN A 670 11.18 -8.78 -15.88
N ASN A 671 11.48 -7.48 -15.93
CA ASN A 671 12.84 -6.93 -15.98
C ASN A 671 13.44 -6.61 -14.60
N GLY A 672 12.85 -7.12 -13.50
CA GLY A 672 13.33 -6.90 -12.14
C GLY A 672 12.36 -6.07 -11.29
N PHE A 673 12.90 -5.30 -10.34
CA PHE A 673 12.12 -4.47 -9.42
C PHE A 673 12.09 -3.04 -9.93
N MET A 674 10.90 -2.51 -10.24
CA MET A 674 10.73 -1.22 -10.90
C MET A 674 9.81 -0.30 -10.09
N PRO A 675 10.04 1.03 -10.12
CA PRO A 675 9.15 1.98 -9.48
C PRO A 675 7.82 2.01 -10.25
N ALA A 676 6.70 1.91 -9.53
CA ALA A 676 5.36 1.87 -10.11
C ALA A 676 4.50 3.08 -9.75
N MET A 677 4.79 3.71 -8.61
CA MET A 677 4.16 4.94 -8.14
C MET A 677 5.10 5.64 -7.17
N ALA A 678 5.01 6.96 -7.09
CA ALA A 678 5.54 7.75 -5.98
C ALA A 678 4.41 8.51 -5.27
N THR A 679 4.57 8.76 -3.98
CA THR A 679 3.67 9.62 -3.22
C THR A 679 4.43 10.64 -2.40
N ILE A 680 3.97 11.87 -2.44
CA ILE A 680 4.46 13.01 -1.65
C ILE A 680 3.32 14.03 -1.50
N ASN A 681 3.24 14.73 -0.37
CA ASN A 681 2.36 15.89 -0.25
C ASN A 681 3.05 17.17 -0.73
N GLN A 682 2.28 18.22 -1.00
CA GLN A 682 2.83 19.48 -1.50
C GLN A 682 3.78 20.12 -0.48
N MET A 683 4.98 20.41 -0.96
CA MET A 683 6.00 21.18 -0.25
C MET A 683 6.91 21.85 -1.27
N ARG A 684 7.69 22.84 -0.84
CA ARG A 684 8.69 23.49 -1.69
C ARG A 684 10.09 23.17 -1.16
N ALA A 685 10.51 21.93 -1.35
CA ALA A 685 11.89 21.53 -1.09
C ALA A 685 12.73 21.61 -2.38
N SER A 686 13.98 22.06 -2.28
CA SER A 686 14.88 22.22 -3.44
C SER A 686 15.14 20.89 -4.16
N TRP A 687 15.25 19.79 -3.42
CA TRP A 687 15.43 18.44 -3.95
C TRP A 687 14.22 17.92 -4.74
N LEU A 688 13.03 18.50 -4.57
CA LEU A 688 11.84 18.09 -5.32
C LEU A 688 11.96 18.47 -6.81
N LYS A 689 12.55 19.64 -7.11
CA LYS A 689 12.85 20.05 -8.49
C LYS A 689 13.78 19.05 -9.18
N PHE A 690 14.74 18.52 -8.43
CA PHE A 690 15.63 17.47 -8.91
C PHE A 690 14.86 16.18 -9.25
N LEU A 691 13.89 15.75 -8.43
CA LEU A 691 13.10 14.54 -8.75
C LEU A 691 12.21 14.70 -9.99
N HIS A 692 11.74 15.91 -10.31
CA HIS A 692 10.99 16.18 -11.54
C HIS A 692 11.88 16.40 -12.78
N HIS A 693 13.21 16.37 -12.62
CA HIS A 693 14.13 16.64 -13.71
C HIS A 693 13.97 15.63 -14.87
N ASN A 694 13.86 16.14 -16.10
CA ASN A 694 13.59 15.35 -17.30
C ASN A 694 12.29 14.51 -17.22
N ALA A 695 11.36 14.87 -16.34
CA ALA A 695 10.01 14.32 -16.23
C ALA A 695 8.97 15.45 -16.28
N ASN A 696 7.69 15.09 -16.42
CA ASN A 696 6.60 16.06 -16.25
C ASN A 696 6.37 16.33 -14.75
N LEU A 697 5.65 17.41 -14.42
CA LEU A 697 5.37 17.80 -13.02
C LEU A 697 4.52 16.79 -12.24
N VAL A 698 3.95 15.79 -12.90
CA VAL A 698 3.15 14.72 -12.28
C VAL A 698 3.90 13.40 -12.17
N SER A 699 5.22 13.40 -12.45
CA SER A 699 6.06 12.20 -12.40
C SER A 699 7.42 12.51 -11.78
N PHE A 700 8.01 11.49 -11.18
CA PHE A 700 9.39 11.52 -10.72
C PHE A 700 10.30 10.74 -11.67
N ASN A 701 11.46 11.30 -11.95
CA ASN A 701 12.58 10.60 -12.57
C ASN A 701 13.44 9.96 -11.48
N LEU A 702 13.42 8.63 -11.44
CA LEU A 702 14.13 7.84 -10.43
C LEU A 702 15.35 7.11 -11.00
N SER A 703 15.75 7.38 -12.25
CA SER A 703 16.88 6.72 -12.91
C SER A 703 18.19 6.79 -12.09
N TRP A 704 18.38 7.88 -11.34
CA TRP A 704 19.54 8.10 -10.46
C TRP A 704 19.66 7.08 -9.33
N LEU A 705 18.55 6.49 -8.86
CA LEU A 705 18.55 5.40 -7.86
C LEU A 705 19.01 4.06 -8.45
N TYR A 706 18.95 3.91 -9.78
CA TYR A 706 19.20 2.66 -10.51
C TYR A 706 20.49 2.71 -11.35
N GLN A 707 21.39 3.68 -11.13
CA GLN A 707 22.66 3.78 -11.89
C GLN A 707 23.59 2.57 -11.68
N ASP A 708 23.37 1.75 -10.65
CA ASP A 708 24.07 0.48 -10.43
C ASP A 708 23.32 -0.76 -10.94
N ASP A 709 22.18 -0.61 -11.65
CA ASP A 709 21.30 -1.75 -12.03
C ASP A 709 21.98 -2.77 -12.95
N MET A 710 22.95 -2.33 -13.76
CA MET A 710 23.76 -3.19 -14.63
C MET A 710 24.75 -4.07 -13.84
N GLN A 711 24.99 -3.77 -12.55
CA GLN A 711 25.84 -4.58 -11.69
C GLN A 711 25.02 -5.70 -11.07
N SER A 712 25.58 -6.91 -10.99
CA SER A 712 24.91 -8.05 -10.32
C SER A 712 24.54 -7.74 -8.85
N THR A 713 25.25 -6.78 -8.24
CA THR A 713 25.11 -6.27 -6.87
C THR A 713 24.24 -5.02 -6.73
N ALA A 714 23.41 -4.69 -7.72
CA ALA A 714 22.54 -3.51 -7.66
C ALA A 714 21.76 -3.43 -6.33
N PHE A 715 21.89 -2.30 -5.63
CA PHE A 715 21.53 -2.19 -4.22
C PHE A 715 20.03 -2.43 -3.97
N ILE A 716 19.16 -1.87 -4.81
CA ILE A 716 17.70 -2.01 -4.69
C ILE A 716 17.29 -3.48 -4.84
N ARG A 717 17.79 -4.14 -5.90
CA ARG A 717 17.50 -5.55 -6.18
C ARG A 717 17.98 -6.46 -5.05
N GLN A 718 19.17 -6.21 -4.51
CA GLN A 718 19.71 -6.99 -3.39
C GLN A 718 18.91 -6.73 -2.11
N SER A 719 18.57 -5.48 -1.81
CA SER A 719 17.81 -5.10 -0.61
C SER A 719 16.43 -5.77 -0.58
N ILE A 720 15.69 -5.74 -1.69
CA ILE A 720 14.36 -6.38 -1.76
C ILE A 720 14.46 -7.90 -1.65
N LYS A 721 15.47 -8.53 -2.26
CA LYS A 721 15.74 -9.97 -2.09
C LYS A 721 16.08 -10.33 -0.65
N MET A 722 16.90 -9.54 0.03
CA MET A 722 17.25 -9.76 1.44
C MET A 722 16.03 -9.57 2.35
N MET A 723 15.21 -8.54 2.12
CA MET A 723 13.96 -8.33 2.88
C MET A 723 12.93 -9.44 2.68
N SER A 724 13.04 -10.19 1.58
CA SER A 724 12.23 -11.39 1.39
C SER A 724 12.58 -12.50 2.39
N LEU A 725 13.85 -12.56 2.84
CA LEU A 725 14.39 -13.51 3.82
C LEU A 725 14.30 -12.99 5.26
N ASP A 726 14.73 -11.75 5.51
CA ASP A 726 14.66 -11.07 6.81
C ASP A 726 13.89 -9.74 6.63
N PRO A 727 12.64 -9.62 7.11
CA PRO A 727 11.79 -8.45 6.85
C PRO A 727 12.22 -7.16 7.56
N LYS A 728 13.41 -7.11 8.16
CA LYS A 728 13.94 -5.89 8.78
C LYS A 728 14.16 -4.78 7.74
N PRO A 729 13.91 -3.51 8.11
CA PRO A 729 14.25 -2.36 7.29
C PRO A 729 15.73 -2.36 6.90
N ILE A 730 16.03 -1.97 5.67
CA ILE A 730 17.40 -1.75 5.19
C ILE A 730 17.55 -0.26 4.88
N THR A 731 18.61 0.37 5.41
CA THR A 731 18.88 1.79 5.17
C THR A 731 20.28 1.98 4.60
N SER A 732 20.42 2.88 3.63
CA SER A 732 21.72 3.30 3.09
C SER A 732 21.67 4.75 2.63
N GLU A 733 22.82 5.42 2.62
CA GLU A 733 22.95 6.75 2.04
C GLU A 733 23.28 6.67 0.54
N ILE A 734 22.81 7.65 -0.22
CA ILE A 734 23.19 7.90 -1.60
C ILE A 734 23.57 9.37 -1.78
N TYR A 735 24.65 9.61 -2.52
CA TYR A 735 25.26 10.91 -2.75
C TYR A 735 25.06 11.28 -4.22
N VAL A 736 24.49 12.45 -4.49
CA VAL A 736 24.07 12.87 -5.83
C VAL A 736 24.74 14.19 -6.20
N SER A 737 25.38 14.21 -7.36
CA SER A 737 25.80 15.42 -8.05
C SER A 737 24.79 15.71 -9.16
N PHE A 738 24.26 16.93 -9.18
CA PHE A 738 23.30 17.39 -10.17
C PHE A 738 23.76 18.71 -10.80
N ASP A 739 24.05 18.70 -12.10
CA ASP A 739 24.39 19.90 -12.86
C ASP A 739 23.38 20.09 -14.01
N PRO A 740 22.35 20.93 -13.81
CA PRO A 740 21.33 21.16 -14.85
C PRO A 740 21.88 21.89 -16.08
N LYS A 741 23.10 22.47 -16.02
CA LYS A 741 23.70 23.21 -17.15
C LYS A 741 24.37 22.30 -18.16
N GLN A 742 24.61 21.02 -17.84
CA GLN A 742 25.17 20.07 -18.80
C GLN A 742 24.24 19.89 -20.00
N LYS A 743 24.81 19.93 -21.22
CA LYS A 743 24.05 19.79 -22.47
C LYS A 743 23.51 18.37 -22.70
N ARG A 744 24.24 17.35 -22.24
CA ARG A 744 23.86 15.95 -22.40
C ARG A 744 23.13 15.47 -21.13
N LYS A 745 21.88 15.01 -21.30
CA LYS A 745 21.01 14.56 -20.20
C LYS A 745 21.66 13.48 -19.32
N ASP A 746 22.35 12.51 -19.94
CA ASP A 746 23.02 11.41 -19.21
C ASP A 746 24.12 11.89 -18.24
N ASN A 747 24.67 13.08 -18.48
CA ASN A 747 25.75 13.65 -17.66
C ASN A 747 25.24 14.66 -16.63
N GLN A 748 23.93 14.95 -16.61
CA GLN A 748 23.36 15.92 -15.67
C GLN A 748 23.30 15.38 -14.25
N VAL A 749 23.14 14.06 -14.07
CA VAL A 749 22.98 13.42 -12.76
C VAL A 749 23.98 12.29 -12.58
N TYR A 750 24.78 12.37 -11.53
CA TYR A 750 25.68 11.29 -11.14
C TYR A 750 25.48 10.93 -9.67
N ALA A 751 25.05 9.71 -9.41
CA ALA A 751 24.70 9.23 -8.09
C ALA A 751 25.58 8.05 -7.67
N LYS A 752 26.02 8.06 -6.41
CA LYS A 752 26.82 6.98 -5.83
C LYS A 752 26.25 6.54 -4.49
N TRP A 753 25.98 5.25 -4.38
CA TRP A 753 25.65 4.61 -3.11
C TRP A 753 26.84 4.68 -2.16
N GLN A 754 26.55 4.70 -0.86
CA GLN A 754 27.56 4.75 0.19
C GLN A 754 28.66 3.67 0.05
N TYR A 755 28.31 2.46 -0.41
CA TYR A 755 29.27 1.35 -0.59
C TYR A 755 30.26 1.58 -1.73
N GLN A 756 29.89 2.38 -2.74
CA GLN A 756 30.75 2.75 -3.87
C GLN A 756 31.79 3.81 -3.48
N LEU A 757 31.57 4.50 -2.36
CA LEU A 757 32.48 5.49 -1.77
C LEU A 757 33.09 4.90 -0.48
N SER A 758 34.01 3.96 -0.66
CA SER A 758 34.55 3.10 0.41
C SER A 758 35.20 3.86 1.59
N THR A 759 35.71 5.07 1.38
CA THR A 759 36.37 5.86 2.43
C THR A 759 35.70 7.21 2.66
N HIS A 760 35.77 7.73 3.89
CA HIS A 760 35.32 9.10 4.21
C HIS A 760 36.04 10.18 3.41
N ARG A 761 37.30 9.94 3.02
CA ARG A 761 38.04 10.85 2.13
C ARG A 761 37.41 10.89 0.74
N ALA A 762 37.05 9.73 0.18
CA ALA A 762 36.36 9.64 -1.12
C ALA A 762 34.97 10.29 -1.06
N LYS A 763 34.20 10.05 0.02
CA LYS A 763 32.90 10.72 0.25
C LYS A 763 33.05 12.23 0.28
N ARG A 764 33.95 12.75 1.13
CA ARG A 764 34.21 14.20 1.23
C ARG A 764 34.66 14.81 -0.10
N ALA A 765 35.52 14.13 -0.85
CA ALA A 765 35.97 14.59 -2.17
C ALA A 765 34.82 14.64 -3.19
N PHE A 766 33.94 13.63 -3.19
CA PHE A 766 32.74 13.61 -4.03
C PHE A 766 31.80 14.77 -3.68
N VAL A 767 31.47 14.95 -2.40
CA VAL A 767 30.59 16.04 -1.96
C VAL A 767 31.17 17.40 -2.36
N LYS A 768 32.46 17.61 -2.11
CA LYS A 768 33.14 18.86 -2.49
C LYS A 768 33.06 19.13 -3.99
N ALA A 769 33.40 18.14 -4.82
CA ALA A 769 33.37 18.28 -6.28
C ALA A 769 31.95 18.55 -6.79
N ALA A 770 30.94 17.86 -6.25
CA ALA A 770 29.54 18.04 -6.62
C ALA A 770 29.03 19.46 -6.29
N THR A 771 29.43 20.00 -5.14
CA THR A 771 29.10 21.38 -4.74
C THR A 771 29.80 22.43 -5.61
N GLU A 772 31.00 22.13 -6.12
CA GLU A 772 31.74 23.04 -7.01
C GLU A 772 31.20 23.02 -8.45
N SER A 773 30.74 21.85 -8.94
CA SER A 773 30.25 21.70 -10.32
C SER A 773 28.78 22.07 -10.51
N GLY A 774 27.97 22.03 -9.44
CA GLY A 774 26.53 22.27 -9.53
C GLY A 774 25.85 22.17 -8.17
N GLN A 775 24.79 21.38 -8.10
CA GLN A 775 24.04 21.10 -6.87
C GLN A 775 24.44 19.75 -6.30
N PHE A 776 24.45 19.65 -4.97
CA PHE A 776 24.73 18.41 -4.26
C PHE A 776 23.50 18.04 -3.44
N PHE A 777 23.09 16.77 -3.53
CA PHE A 777 22.06 16.21 -2.68
C PHE A 777 22.57 14.93 -2.02
N ALA A 778 22.11 14.66 -0.81
CA ALA A 778 22.29 13.38 -0.15
C ALA A 778 20.96 12.92 0.44
N PHE A 779 20.64 11.64 0.24
CA PHE A 779 19.44 11.03 0.81
C PHE A 779 19.80 9.84 1.69
N SER A 780 19.15 9.76 2.84
CA SER A 780 18.99 8.50 3.57
C SER A 780 17.83 7.75 2.92
N VAL A 781 18.14 6.59 2.34
CA VAL A 781 17.16 5.76 1.62
C VAL A 781 16.81 4.57 2.49
N THR A 782 15.56 4.49 2.94
CA THR A 782 15.05 3.38 3.75
C THR A 782 14.13 2.49 2.94
N PHE A 783 14.47 1.21 2.88
CA PHE A 783 13.72 0.16 2.21
C PHE A 783 12.93 -0.62 3.24
N ASN A 784 11.62 -0.72 3.04
CA ASN A 784 10.73 -1.53 3.84
C ASN A 784 10.00 -2.55 2.98
N LYS A 785 9.83 -3.76 3.51
CA LYS A 785 9.01 -4.78 2.87
C LYS A 785 7.56 -4.35 2.90
N ALA A 786 6.87 -4.46 1.77
CA ALA A 786 5.43 -4.25 1.75
C ALA A 786 4.74 -5.27 2.68
N LEU A 787 3.82 -4.79 3.51
CA LEU A 787 2.99 -5.65 4.33
C LEU A 787 1.85 -6.24 3.50
N ARG A 788 1.26 -7.33 4.00
CA ARG A 788 0.03 -7.86 3.40
C ARG A 788 -1.05 -6.78 3.43
N PRO A 789 -1.78 -6.57 2.33
CA PRO A 789 -2.80 -5.54 2.29
C PRO A 789 -3.95 -5.88 3.24
N ASP A 790 -4.46 -4.86 3.91
CA ASP A 790 -5.69 -4.90 4.69
C ASP A 790 -6.88 -4.61 3.76
N MET A 791 -7.59 -5.67 3.38
CA MET A 791 -8.76 -5.56 2.49
C MET A 791 -9.95 -4.88 3.17
N GLU A 792 -10.03 -4.89 4.50
CA GLU A 792 -11.24 -4.49 5.24
C GLU A 792 -11.50 -2.99 5.13
N ARG A 793 -10.44 -2.17 5.11
CA ARG A 793 -10.53 -0.71 4.92
C ARG A 793 -11.08 -0.32 3.55
N LEU A 794 -10.93 -1.18 2.55
CA LEU A 794 -11.34 -0.93 1.16
C LEU A 794 -12.54 -1.77 0.74
N GLU A 795 -13.06 -2.62 1.64
CA GLU A 795 -14.03 -3.66 1.31
C GLU A 795 -15.30 -3.09 0.69
N GLN A 796 -15.87 -2.02 1.26
CA GLN A 796 -17.09 -1.43 0.75
C GLN A 796 -16.91 -0.80 -0.64
N GLU A 797 -15.75 -0.21 -0.89
CA GLU A 797 -15.43 0.45 -2.16
C GLU A 797 -15.10 -0.59 -3.24
N LEU A 798 -14.38 -1.65 -2.88
CA LEU A 798 -14.14 -2.81 -3.75
C LEU A 798 -15.44 -3.56 -4.05
N LEU A 799 -16.32 -3.74 -3.07
CA LEU A 799 -17.62 -4.38 -3.27
C LEU A 799 -18.47 -3.55 -4.23
N TYR A 800 -18.57 -2.24 -4.03
CA TYR A 800 -19.28 -1.34 -4.93
C TYR A 800 -18.68 -1.35 -6.35
N LEU A 801 -17.35 -1.27 -6.46
CA LEU A 801 -16.65 -1.37 -7.75
C LEU A 801 -16.90 -2.71 -8.42
N SER A 802 -16.90 -3.83 -7.68
CA SER A 802 -17.10 -5.17 -8.23
C SER A 802 -18.50 -5.38 -8.81
N GLN A 803 -19.52 -4.74 -8.22
CA GLN A 803 -20.91 -4.80 -8.71
C GLN A 803 -21.07 -4.16 -10.08
N HIS A 804 -20.26 -3.14 -10.40
CA HIS A 804 -20.38 -2.36 -11.63
C HIS A 804 -19.24 -2.61 -12.64
N ALA A 805 -18.06 -3.04 -12.18
CA ALA A 805 -16.85 -3.26 -12.99
C ALA A 805 -15.88 -4.26 -12.33
N ILE A 806 -16.22 -5.55 -12.35
CA ILE A 806 -15.43 -6.62 -11.70
C ILE A 806 -13.94 -6.63 -12.08
N HIS A 807 -13.61 -6.45 -13.37
CA HIS A 807 -12.22 -6.43 -13.82
C HIS A 807 -11.39 -5.31 -13.18
N LYS A 808 -12.01 -4.17 -12.88
CA LYS A 808 -11.33 -3.06 -12.20
C LYS A 808 -11.13 -3.35 -10.71
N ALA A 809 -12.09 -3.99 -10.06
CA ALA A 809 -11.92 -4.45 -8.69
C ALA A 809 -10.77 -5.45 -8.58
N THR A 810 -10.74 -6.48 -9.45
CA THR A 810 -9.64 -7.45 -9.50
C THR A 810 -8.29 -6.79 -9.77
N TYR A 811 -8.23 -5.80 -10.66
CA TYR A 811 -7.01 -5.03 -10.91
C TYR A 811 -6.47 -4.34 -9.65
N PHE A 812 -7.32 -3.66 -8.87
CA PHE A 812 -6.88 -3.03 -7.62
C PHE A 812 -6.46 -4.06 -6.56
N GLU A 813 -7.17 -5.19 -6.46
CA GLU A 813 -6.79 -6.29 -5.57
C GLU A 813 -5.40 -6.84 -5.92
N GLU A 814 -5.16 -7.18 -7.19
CA GLU A 814 -3.87 -7.68 -7.67
C GLU A 814 -2.74 -6.67 -7.43
N ARG A 815 -2.99 -5.39 -7.77
CA ARG A 815 -2.00 -4.32 -7.58
C ARG A 815 -1.59 -4.14 -6.12
N MET A 816 -2.48 -4.36 -5.16
CA MET A 816 -2.11 -4.34 -3.75
C MET A 816 -1.11 -5.43 -3.37
N TRP A 817 -1.20 -6.60 -4.00
CA TRP A 817 -0.29 -7.73 -3.77
C TRP A 817 1.03 -7.61 -4.53
N ASP A 818 1.05 -6.86 -5.63
CA ASP A 818 2.23 -6.69 -6.49
C ASP A 818 3.27 -5.70 -5.92
N ILE A 819 2.88 -4.84 -4.98
CA ILE A 819 3.82 -3.97 -4.27
C ILE A 819 4.78 -4.85 -3.46
N ALA A 820 6.03 -4.92 -3.89
CA ALA A 820 7.06 -5.75 -3.27
C ALA A 820 7.77 -5.01 -2.11
N ALA A 821 7.99 -3.71 -2.27
CA ALA A 821 8.69 -2.88 -1.29
C ALA A 821 8.28 -1.40 -1.39
N THR A 822 8.48 -0.68 -0.29
CA THR A 822 8.41 0.78 -0.22
C THR A 822 9.80 1.36 0.04
N ILE A 823 10.14 2.42 -0.67
CA ILE A 823 11.39 3.15 -0.54
C ILE A 823 11.07 4.56 -0.06
N PHE A 824 11.64 4.95 1.08
CA PHE A 824 11.49 6.27 1.67
C PHE A 824 12.77 7.09 1.46
N LEU A 825 12.63 8.31 0.95
CA LEU A 825 13.73 9.25 0.74
C LEU A 825 13.70 10.35 1.81
N THR A 826 14.72 10.43 2.65
CA THR A 826 14.87 11.52 3.62
C THR A 826 16.08 12.35 3.22
N ASP A 827 15.89 13.65 2.98
CA ASP A 827 16.98 14.57 2.67
C ASP A 827 17.90 14.74 3.89
N ILE A 828 19.18 14.41 3.70
CA ILE A 828 20.24 14.54 4.71
C ILE A 828 21.36 15.46 4.21
N THR A 829 21.12 16.25 3.16
CA THR A 829 22.14 17.08 2.49
C THR A 829 22.85 18.00 3.49
N GLN A 830 22.07 18.72 4.32
CA GLN A 830 22.65 19.63 5.33
C GLN A 830 23.42 18.90 6.42
N GLU A 831 22.93 17.74 6.87
CA GLU A 831 23.64 16.90 7.84
C GLU A 831 24.97 16.42 7.25
N VAL A 832 25.01 15.99 5.99
CA VAL A 832 26.24 15.51 5.32
C VAL A 832 27.27 16.64 5.15
N LEU A 833 26.82 17.84 4.77
CA LEU A 833 27.70 19.02 4.69
C LEU A 833 28.29 19.35 6.07
N TYR A 834 27.47 19.35 7.12
CA TYR A 834 27.90 19.56 8.49
C TYR A 834 28.85 18.46 9.00
N ARG A 835 28.55 17.20 8.69
CA ARG A 835 29.34 16.01 9.04
C ARG A 835 30.78 16.14 8.53
N TYR A 836 30.95 16.58 7.27
CA TYR A 836 32.24 16.72 6.61
C TYR A 836 32.88 18.12 6.71
N ARG A 837 32.28 19.03 7.47
CA ARG A 837 32.72 20.44 7.63
C ARG A 837 32.91 21.13 6.28
N LEU A 838 31.91 21.01 5.42
CA LEU A 838 31.82 21.71 4.14
C LEU A 838 30.83 22.88 4.26
N PRO A 839 30.96 23.94 3.44
CA PRO A 839 30.02 25.04 3.44
C PRO A 839 28.59 24.54 3.18
N GLN A 840 27.61 25.11 3.88
CA GLN A 840 26.21 24.86 3.57
C GLN A 840 25.90 25.48 2.20
N GLN A 841 25.15 24.77 1.35
CA GLN A 841 24.63 25.36 0.13
C GLN A 841 23.48 26.29 0.51
N ASP A 842 23.55 27.56 0.11
CA ASP A 842 22.39 28.44 0.13
C ASP A 842 21.31 27.80 -0.75
N ALA A 843 20.07 27.76 -0.25
CA ALA A 843 18.95 27.29 -1.05
C ALA A 843 18.79 28.21 -2.26
N VAL A 844 19.25 27.74 -3.43
CA VAL A 844 19.01 28.45 -4.69
C VAL A 844 17.53 28.28 -5.01
N ASP A 845 16.79 29.39 -4.89
CA ASP A 845 15.33 29.48 -5.07
C ASP A 845 14.81 29.00 -6.43
#